data_AF-A0A7S0I4P3-F1
#
_entry.id   AF-A0A7S0I4P3-F1
#
_cell.length_a   1.000
_cell.length_b   1.000
_cell.length_c   1.000
_cell.angle_alpha   90.00
_cell.angle_beta   90.00
_cell.angle_gamma   90.00
#
_symmetry.space_group_name_H-M   'P 1'
#
loop_
_entity.id
_entity.type
_entity.pdbx_description
1 polymer ?
#
loop_
_entity_poly.entity_id
_entity_poly.type
_entity_poly.pdbx_seq_one_letter_code
_entity_poly.pdbx_strand_id
1 'polypeptide(L)'
;MATPMDEDTPVIDEDMQSRQMAVYGRESMQKLRKASVLISGLNGLGAEIAKNVILSNPAAVTLHDSKAATVADCGAHFYLSEADAGKNRAEACHQMMQELNPGVRVTTLAGSFPTDLSGYSVVVAVDLTLEEALLADAACRAATPPIAFIRADIRGLAASVFVDLGPSFTCLDPTGESIKSAIVEHVVVVEEKDGATKLRIQCVDDEGLDLDDGDTVTFSEVKGMEGLNTQGGLLVSDCSKGKKNFVVVVPAPAATLGAYTSGGLVSEVRMPKQLAYRSLHDFLLSPGDLWEVDESKMAPAATSFAEEFLMVMGSPAANVRYGRAGLLHLGFRALDEFAKTHGGALPQPAVEAEAQAFLKLAEQLNAANDADNKVMQLDEAPRRTALLQLAAGADATLSPMAAIVGGIAGQEVVKACTGKFHPICQGFYFDAFECLPDSPLPEAEFSPAARAAAGRYGSQVSVFGSSFQRQLEELNVFLVGSGALGCEFLKDLALMGVACGGAGHLTVTDDDVIEKSNLTRQFLFRNHNVGKSKSLSAIEAARRINPSLKSTPLQDRVAPSTEGVFNTAFWSKLDLVVNALDNIKARLYVDSRCVFFGKPLFESGTLGTKCNTQMVLPHLTENYGFSRDPPEKEAPQCAVHNFPHNIDQCLVLAQSEFVGNFDTIPRETADFLAKGPAWVDELRKANENESTILDKLRGDPRVHCGMSGGAYDLLIAERSATWPACIGWARRKFESYFTHRIAQLLHNFPPDATTSNGVPFWSPPKRLPKPLAFDVADPLHMQFIIGAANLRAFMLGITPPPDCRDPAALTAALAAGTGAVAVHSFTPALDASIETDNKEEDAKRKAAAAAAAKPEDEQIREVVAELAAARATLPAGFALKPNEFEKDDDANFHMDFISAFGNLRARNYGIEEIDKFAAKLKAGRIIPAIATTTAMATGFVCLELYKHLAGRPLTARRNLFANLALPGPLLMLSEPMPCPKIKSGARFDPDMYMDVDEVAYPEGHTLWDKVAVPNASKLTLGGFVDLFKSEHKLVLQELMLTVGDKSQMIYSVTLAQLAATSEANLARPLVELIGETTKKPLTPATAFYPLTDIVFATIDGDDVKCASVVLQLDW
;
A
#
# COMPACT_ATOMS: atom_id res chain seq x y z
N MET A 1 3.20 36.01 -0.12
CA MET A 1 2.19 36.74 -0.92
C MET A 1 1.57 35.73 -1.85
N ALA A 2 0.27 35.46 -1.71
CA ALA A 2 -0.44 34.53 -2.58
C ALA A 2 -0.60 35.16 -3.97
N THR A 3 -0.08 34.49 -5.00
CA THR A 3 -0.38 34.80 -6.40
C THR A 3 -1.87 34.60 -6.65
N PRO A 4 -2.55 35.47 -7.40
CA PRO A 4 -3.96 35.27 -7.73
C PRO A 4 -4.11 33.97 -8.54
N MET A 5 -5.03 33.10 -8.14
CA MET A 5 -5.39 31.93 -8.96
C MET A 5 -6.08 32.42 -10.25
N ASP A 6 -5.57 31.97 -11.39
CA ASP A 6 -6.20 32.15 -12.71
C ASP A 6 -7.61 31.53 -12.70
N GLU A 7 -8.64 32.34 -12.98
CA GLU A 7 -10.06 31.96 -12.97
C GLU A 7 -10.44 30.89 -14.02
N ASP A 8 -9.54 30.54 -14.94
CA ASP A 8 -9.76 29.53 -16.00
C ASP A 8 -9.14 28.14 -15.71
N THR A 9 -8.64 27.88 -14.49
CA THR A 9 -8.04 26.59 -14.16
C THR A 9 -9.13 25.52 -13.93
N PRO A 10 -9.15 24.39 -14.67
CA PRO A 10 -10.11 23.31 -14.43
C PRO A 10 -10.00 22.81 -12.99
N VAL A 11 -11.09 22.91 -12.23
CA VAL A 11 -11.15 22.46 -10.83
C VAL A 11 -10.92 20.95 -10.79
N ILE A 12 -9.90 20.52 -10.05
CA ILE A 12 -9.62 19.10 -9.81
C ILE A 12 -10.69 18.57 -8.85
N ASP A 13 -11.36 17.47 -9.23
CA ASP A 13 -12.27 16.74 -8.35
C ASP A 13 -11.45 15.99 -7.28
N GLU A 14 -11.15 16.66 -6.17
CA GLU A 14 -10.27 16.13 -5.11
C GLU A 14 -10.82 14.85 -4.47
N ASP A 15 -12.13 14.65 -4.43
CA ASP A 15 -12.74 13.43 -3.88
C ASP A 15 -12.47 12.21 -4.77
N MET A 16 -12.66 12.37 -6.08
CA MET A 16 -12.35 11.32 -7.04
C MET A 16 -10.85 11.05 -7.11
N GLN A 17 -10.04 12.11 -7.10
CA GLN A 17 -8.60 12.07 -7.41
C GLN A 17 -7.70 11.93 -6.16
N SER A 18 -8.27 11.85 -4.96
CA SER A 18 -7.55 11.89 -3.67
C SER A 18 -6.34 10.96 -3.61
N ARG A 19 -6.48 9.71 -4.06
CA ARG A 19 -5.42 8.69 -4.00
C ARG A 19 -4.29 8.92 -5.00
N GLN A 20 -4.61 9.47 -6.17
CA GLN A 20 -3.61 9.85 -7.19
C GLN A 20 -2.92 11.15 -6.80
N MET A 21 -3.64 12.11 -6.22
CA MET A 21 -3.07 13.34 -5.67
C MET A 21 -2.09 13.07 -4.53
N ALA A 22 -2.31 12.03 -3.72
CA ALA A 22 -1.35 11.59 -2.71
C ALA A 22 -0.02 11.10 -3.31
N VAL A 23 0.00 10.71 -4.59
CA VAL A 23 1.20 10.27 -5.31
C VAL A 23 1.80 11.43 -6.11
N TYR A 24 1.00 12.06 -6.96
CA TYR A 24 1.46 13.06 -7.91
C TYR A 24 1.56 14.46 -7.31
N GLY A 25 0.72 14.79 -6.32
CA GLY A 25 0.61 16.15 -5.79
C GLY A 25 -0.26 17.06 -6.67
N ARG A 26 -0.78 18.13 -6.07
CA ARG A 26 -1.73 19.05 -6.71
C ARG A 26 -1.15 19.73 -7.95
N GLU A 27 0.11 20.18 -7.89
CA GLU A 27 0.76 20.88 -9.00
C GLU A 27 0.93 19.98 -10.25
N SER A 28 1.41 18.74 -10.07
CA SER A 28 1.54 17.79 -11.17
C SER A 28 0.19 17.44 -11.78
N MET A 29 -0.85 17.28 -10.97
CA MET A 29 -2.21 17.06 -11.48
C MET A 29 -2.72 18.24 -12.31
N GLN A 30 -2.43 19.49 -11.90
CA GLN A 30 -2.80 20.68 -12.68
C GLN A 30 -2.06 20.75 -14.03
N LYS A 31 -0.78 20.37 -14.07
CA LYS A 31 -0.03 20.27 -15.33
C LYS A 31 -0.64 19.20 -16.24
N LEU A 32 -0.96 18.04 -15.69
CA LEU A 32 -1.57 16.94 -16.41
C LEU A 32 -2.95 17.30 -16.99
N ARG A 33 -3.77 18.08 -16.26
CA ARG A 33 -5.06 18.61 -16.74
C ARG A 33 -4.97 19.52 -17.97
N LYS A 34 -3.76 19.97 -18.35
CA LYS A 34 -3.52 20.77 -19.56
C LYS A 34 -2.98 19.93 -20.72
N ALA A 35 -2.61 18.67 -20.48
CA ALA A 35 -1.97 17.81 -21.46
C ALA A 35 -2.98 17.16 -22.43
N SER A 36 -2.57 17.02 -23.69
CA SER A 36 -3.28 16.26 -24.72
C SER A 36 -2.39 15.12 -25.20
N VAL A 37 -2.90 13.89 -25.26
CA VAL A 37 -2.09 12.69 -25.56
C VAL A 37 -2.62 11.99 -26.81
N LEU A 38 -1.74 11.66 -27.75
CA LEU A 38 -2.04 10.77 -28.88
C LEU A 38 -1.51 9.37 -28.58
N ILE A 39 -2.34 8.35 -28.70
CA ILE A 39 -1.93 6.95 -28.59
C ILE A 39 -2.23 6.28 -29.93
N SER A 40 -1.17 5.82 -30.62
CA SER A 40 -1.24 5.23 -31.94
C SER A 40 -0.90 3.74 -31.91
N GLY A 41 -1.89 2.92 -32.29
CA GLY A 41 -1.92 1.47 -32.16
C GLY A 41 -2.73 1.06 -30.93
N LEU A 42 -3.90 0.45 -31.15
CA LEU A 42 -4.85 0.01 -30.13
C LEU A 42 -5.00 -1.53 -30.18
N ASN A 43 -3.88 -2.24 -30.14
CA ASN A 43 -3.88 -3.65 -29.72
C ASN A 43 -4.06 -3.72 -28.18
N GLY A 44 -3.84 -4.89 -27.57
CA GLY A 44 -3.93 -5.04 -26.11
C GLY A 44 -3.01 -4.08 -25.32
N LEU A 45 -1.79 -3.84 -25.79
CA LEU A 45 -0.86 -2.90 -25.14
C LEU A 45 -1.36 -1.45 -25.26
N GLY A 46 -1.78 -1.03 -26.46
CA GLY A 46 -2.32 0.31 -26.67
C GLY A 46 -3.55 0.60 -25.81
N ALA A 47 -4.44 -0.39 -25.67
CA ALA A 47 -5.61 -0.29 -24.81
C ALA A 47 -5.24 -0.12 -23.33
N GLU A 48 -4.25 -0.87 -22.85
CA GLU A 48 -3.77 -0.77 -21.47
C GLU A 48 -3.14 0.59 -21.17
N ILE A 49 -2.31 1.10 -22.09
CA ILE A 49 -1.74 2.45 -21.99
C ILE A 49 -2.86 3.49 -21.96
N ALA A 50 -3.82 3.40 -22.90
CA ALA A 50 -4.94 4.33 -22.97
C ALA A 50 -5.76 4.35 -21.67
N LYS A 51 -6.08 3.17 -21.11
CA LYS A 51 -6.77 3.05 -19.82
C LYS A 51 -6.00 3.77 -18.71
N ASN A 52 -4.70 3.48 -18.55
CA ASN A 52 -3.89 4.10 -17.51
C ASN A 52 -3.75 5.63 -17.68
N VAL A 53 -3.60 6.10 -18.91
CA VAL A 53 -3.49 7.54 -19.22
C VAL A 53 -4.82 8.26 -18.97
N ILE A 54 -5.95 7.73 -19.44
CA ILE A 54 -7.28 8.33 -19.21
C ILE A 54 -7.60 8.41 -17.70
N LEU A 55 -7.28 7.36 -16.95
CA LEU A 55 -7.46 7.36 -15.49
C LEU A 55 -6.52 8.33 -14.76
N SER A 56 -5.37 8.66 -15.35
CA SER A 56 -4.47 9.70 -14.84
C SER A 56 -4.99 11.13 -15.07
N ASN A 57 -6.12 11.27 -15.77
CA ASN A 57 -6.90 12.51 -15.87
C ASN A 57 -6.27 13.64 -16.74
N PRO A 58 -5.68 13.41 -17.93
CA PRO A 58 -5.25 14.50 -18.82
C PRO A 58 -6.44 15.28 -19.41
N ALA A 59 -6.19 16.38 -20.13
CA ALA A 59 -7.27 17.14 -20.78
C ALA A 59 -7.99 16.31 -21.85
N ALA A 60 -7.21 15.63 -22.70
CA ALA A 60 -7.72 14.85 -23.81
C ALA A 60 -6.80 13.67 -24.16
N VAL A 61 -7.41 12.62 -24.70
CA VAL A 61 -6.71 11.46 -25.28
C VAL A 61 -7.30 11.16 -26.65
N THR A 62 -6.45 11.14 -27.67
CA THR A 62 -6.82 10.68 -29.01
C THR A 62 -6.34 9.26 -29.22
N LEU A 63 -7.25 8.36 -29.54
CA LEU A 63 -6.99 6.96 -29.88
C LEU A 63 -6.87 6.84 -31.40
N HIS A 64 -5.71 6.44 -31.89
CA HIS A 64 -5.46 6.27 -33.32
C HIS A 64 -5.12 4.82 -33.65
N ASP A 65 -5.78 4.24 -34.65
CA ASP A 65 -5.40 2.93 -35.17
C ASP A 65 -5.70 2.83 -36.67
N SER A 66 -4.82 2.15 -37.40
CA SER A 66 -4.99 1.84 -38.82
C SER A 66 -5.61 0.46 -39.05
N LYS A 67 -5.57 -0.43 -38.04
CA LYS A 67 -5.96 -1.83 -38.16
C LYS A 67 -7.39 -2.09 -37.70
N ALA A 68 -8.02 -3.09 -38.31
CA ALA A 68 -9.29 -3.63 -37.88
C ALA A 68 -9.08 -4.65 -36.74
N ALA A 69 -10.06 -4.74 -35.84
CA ALA A 69 -10.11 -5.72 -34.78
C ALA A 69 -10.22 -7.14 -35.35
N THR A 70 -9.54 -8.07 -34.71
CA THR A 70 -9.61 -9.50 -34.95
C THR A 70 -10.14 -10.20 -33.70
N VAL A 71 -10.58 -11.45 -33.85
CA VAL A 71 -10.99 -12.27 -32.70
C VAL A 71 -9.83 -12.46 -31.72
N ALA A 72 -8.60 -12.64 -32.22
CA ALA A 72 -7.41 -12.81 -31.38
C ALA A 72 -7.06 -11.56 -30.55
N ASP A 73 -7.37 -10.34 -31.03
CA ASP A 73 -7.16 -9.12 -30.24
C ASP A 73 -7.93 -9.17 -28.91
N CYS A 74 -9.07 -9.88 -28.86
CA CYS A 74 -9.89 -10.02 -27.65
C CYS A 74 -9.18 -10.78 -26.52
N GLY A 75 -8.08 -11.50 -26.79
CA GLY A 75 -7.26 -12.16 -25.77
C GLY A 75 -6.35 -11.21 -24.97
N ALA A 76 -6.17 -9.97 -25.45
CA ALA A 76 -5.38 -8.95 -24.75
C ALA A 76 -6.08 -7.58 -24.66
N HIS A 77 -7.13 -7.34 -25.43
CA HIS A 77 -7.86 -6.08 -25.48
C HIS A 77 -9.22 -6.20 -24.76
N PHE A 78 -9.30 -5.69 -23.52
CA PHE A 78 -10.45 -5.86 -22.61
C PHE A 78 -11.74 -5.12 -23.02
N TYR A 79 -11.70 -4.21 -24.00
CA TYR A 79 -12.88 -3.54 -24.55
C TYR A 79 -13.29 -3.98 -25.96
N LEU A 80 -12.63 -4.99 -26.54
CA LEU A 80 -13.09 -5.59 -27.79
C LEU A 80 -13.89 -6.85 -27.48
N SER A 81 -14.95 -7.06 -28.24
CA SER A 81 -15.70 -8.31 -28.28
C SER A 81 -15.50 -9.01 -29.63
N GLU A 82 -15.81 -10.31 -29.70
CA GLU A 82 -15.73 -11.05 -30.97
C GLU A 82 -16.64 -10.44 -32.06
N ALA A 83 -17.71 -9.75 -31.67
CA ALA A 83 -18.63 -9.05 -32.58
C ALA A 83 -18.03 -7.76 -33.18
N ASP A 84 -16.88 -7.29 -32.68
CA ASP A 84 -16.18 -6.12 -33.21
C ASP A 84 -15.18 -6.49 -34.31
N ALA A 85 -14.98 -7.78 -34.59
CA ALA A 85 -14.10 -8.23 -35.65
C ALA A 85 -14.44 -7.55 -37.00
N GLY A 86 -13.43 -6.94 -37.62
CA GLY A 86 -13.56 -6.15 -38.85
C GLY A 86 -13.82 -4.65 -38.67
N LYS A 87 -14.20 -4.18 -37.47
CA LYS A 87 -14.28 -2.74 -37.16
C LYS A 87 -12.90 -2.19 -36.81
N ASN A 88 -12.66 -0.89 -36.98
CA ASN A 88 -11.43 -0.27 -36.49
C ASN A 88 -11.33 -0.39 -34.96
N ARG A 89 -10.15 -0.76 -34.44
CA ARG A 89 -9.95 -1.02 -33.00
C ARG A 89 -10.21 0.21 -32.12
N ALA A 90 -9.78 1.40 -32.55
CA ALA A 90 -9.98 2.65 -31.81
C ALA A 90 -11.47 3.06 -31.78
N GLU A 91 -12.16 2.95 -32.92
CA GLU A 91 -13.60 3.24 -33.00
C GLU A 91 -14.43 2.26 -32.17
N ALA A 92 -14.08 0.97 -32.20
CA ALA A 92 -14.81 -0.07 -31.47
C ALA A 92 -14.75 0.11 -29.95
N CYS A 93 -13.63 0.59 -29.40
CA CYS A 93 -13.47 0.76 -27.95
C CYS A 93 -13.76 2.18 -27.43
N HIS A 94 -14.05 3.15 -28.32
CA HIS A 94 -14.20 4.57 -28.00
C HIS A 94 -15.11 4.85 -26.81
N GLN A 95 -16.34 4.33 -26.85
CA GLN A 95 -17.34 4.60 -25.82
C GLN A 95 -16.85 4.09 -24.45
N MET A 96 -16.32 2.87 -24.40
CA MET A 96 -15.86 2.28 -23.14
C MET A 96 -14.66 3.03 -22.55
N MET A 97 -13.77 3.54 -23.40
CA MET A 97 -12.65 4.40 -23.00
C MET A 97 -13.13 5.77 -22.49
N GLN A 98 -14.12 6.39 -23.13
CA GLN A 98 -14.70 7.66 -22.67
C GLN A 98 -15.38 7.52 -21.30
N GLU A 99 -16.00 6.37 -21.02
CA GLU A 99 -16.66 6.12 -19.74
C GLU A 99 -15.71 5.92 -18.55
N LEU A 100 -14.43 5.62 -18.80
CA LEU A 100 -13.42 5.47 -17.73
C LEU A 100 -13.27 6.74 -16.89
N ASN A 101 -13.26 7.89 -17.57
CA ASN A 101 -13.14 9.19 -16.91
C ASN A 101 -13.89 10.26 -17.72
N PRO A 102 -15.10 10.66 -17.30
CA PRO A 102 -15.87 11.72 -17.96
C PRO A 102 -15.17 13.09 -17.99
N GLY A 103 -14.16 13.31 -17.14
CA GLY A 103 -13.34 14.51 -17.12
C GLY A 103 -12.28 14.56 -18.23
N VAL A 104 -12.08 13.47 -18.98
CA VAL A 104 -11.12 13.40 -20.10
C VAL A 104 -11.89 13.30 -21.40
N ARG A 105 -11.59 14.18 -22.36
CA ARG A 105 -12.17 14.08 -23.70
C ARG A 105 -11.45 12.98 -24.48
N VAL A 106 -12.17 11.93 -24.87
CA VAL A 106 -11.62 10.84 -25.68
C VAL A 106 -12.14 10.95 -27.12
N THR A 107 -11.21 11.00 -28.07
CA THR A 107 -11.51 11.08 -29.52
C THR A 107 -10.83 9.94 -30.28
N THR A 108 -11.34 9.59 -31.45
CA THR A 108 -10.75 8.54 -32.30
C THR A 108 -10.29 9.08 -33.65
N LEU A 109 -9.23 8.48 -34.18
CA LEU A 109 -8.76 8.68 -35.55
C LEU A 109 -8.52 7.31 -36.20
N ALA A 110 -9.20 7.03 -37.30
CA ALA A 110 -8.98 5.84 -38.09
C ALA A 110 -8.16 6.17 -39.34
N GLY A 111 -7.32 5.24 -39.78
CA GLY A 111 -6.58 5.34 -41.05
C GLY A 111 -5.07 5.53 -40.86
N SER A 112 -4.44 6.32 -41.74
CA SER A 112 -3.00 6.58 -41.70
C SER A 112 -2.61 7.48 -40.53
N PHE A 113 -1.38 7.30 -40.05
CA PHE A 113 -0.81 8.13 -38.98
C PHE A 113 -0.96 9.65 -39.26
N PRO A 114 -1.38 10.46 -38.27
CA PRO A 114 -1.64 11.87 -38.47
C PRO A 114 -0.36 12.65 -38.80
N THR A 115 -0.44 13.56 -39.76
CA THR A 115 0.71 14.36 -40.21
C THR A 115 0.96 15.61 -39.35
N ASP A 116 -0.07 16.12 -38.67
CA ASP A 116 0.04 17.26 -37.76
C ASP A 116 -0.06 16.77 -36.31
N LEU A 117 1.02 16.97 -35.56
CA LEU A 117 1.14 16.57 -34.15
C LEU A 117 1.11 17.76 -33.19
N SER A 118 1.02 19.00 -33.70
CA SER A 118 1.21 20.24 -32.92
C SER A 118 0.22 20.43 -31.76
N GLY A 119 -0.93 19.74 -31.80
CA GLY A 119 -1.95 19.77 -30.74
C GLY A 119 -1.72 18.79 -29.58
N TYR A 120 -0.64 18.00 -29.58
CA TYR A 120 -0.35 17.00 -28.57
C TYR A 120 0.84 17.40 -27.70
N SER A 121 0.78 17.04 -26.42
CA SER A 121 1.88 17.13 -25.46
C SER A 121 2.76 15.87 -25.48
N VAL A 122 2.14 14.72 -25.75
CA VAL A 122 2.80 13.42 -25.81
C VAL A 122 2.23 12.60 -26.96
N VAL A 123 3.09 11.91 -27.70
CA VAL A 123 2.74 10.91 -28.72
C VAL A 123 3.28 9.56 -28.29
N VAL A 124 2.40 8.57 -28.18
CA VAL A 124 2.73 7.18 -27.86
C VAL A 124 2.55 6.30 -29.09
N ALA A 125 3.62 5.66 -29.54
CA ALA A 125 3.66 4.73 -30.66
C ALA A 125 3.75 3.28 -30.17
N VAL A 126 2.78 2.44 -30.51
CA VAL A 126 2.71 1.04 -30.03
C VAL A 126 2.90 0.02 -31.14
N ASP A 127 2.08 0.10 -32.19
CA ASP A 127 2.00 -0.91 -33.24
C ASP A 127 2.29 -0.27 -34.61
N LEU A 128 3.25 0.66 -34.63
CA LEU A 128 3.71 1.37 -35.82
C LEU A 128 4.87 0.62 -36.46
N THR A 129 5.03 0.79 -37.77
CA THR A 129 6.28 0.40 -38.42
C THR A 129 7.45 1.27 -37.92
N LEU A 130 8.67 0.75 -37.98
CA LEU A 130 9.87 1.52 -37.62
C LEU A 130 9.98 2.82 -38.43
N GLU A 131 9.62 2.80 -39.71
CA GLU A 131 9.67 3.97 -40.59
C GLU A 131 8.69 5.07 -40.12
N GLU A 132 7.45 4.70 -39.78
CA GLU A 132 6.48 5.63 -39.21
C GLU A 132 6.93 6.17 -37.84
N ALA A 133 7.48 5.30 -36.99
CA ALA A 133 7.97 5.70 -35.67
C ALA A 133 9.14 6.70 -35.75
N LEU A 134 10.09 6.50 -36.67
CA LEU A 134 11.19 7.43 -36.92
C LEU A 134 10.69 8.80 -37.41
N LEU A 135 9.69 8.82 -38.29
CA LEU A 135 9.09 10.07 -38.76
C LEU A 135 8.32 10.78 -37.65
N ALA A 136 7.58 10.04 -36.82
CA ALA A 136 6.84 10.58 -35.70
C ALA A 136 7.78 11.20 -34.64
N ASP A 137 8.85 10.49 -34.26
CA ASP A 137 9.89 10.99 -33.33
C ASP A 137 10.53 12.28 -33.85
N ALA A 138 10.95 12.29 -35.12
CA ALA A 138 11.55 13.47 -35.74
C ALA A 138 10.58 14.67 -35.78
N ALA A 139 9.30 14.43 -36.08
CA ALA A 139 8.27 15.47 -36.06
C ALA A 139 8.02 16.02 -34.64
N CYS A 140 7.98 15.14 -33.63
CA CYS A 140 7.84 15.52 -32.23
C CYS A 140 9.02 16.39 -31.76
N ARG A 141 10.24 16.02 -32.13
CA ARG A 141 11.48 16.74 -31.78
C ARG A 141 11.59 18.10 -32.48
N ALA A 142 11.03 18.24 -33.68
CA ALA A 142 11.02 19.48 -34.45
C ALA A 142 9.97 20.50 -33.97
N ALA A 143 8.99 20.08 -33.16
CA ALA A 143 7.98 20.96 -32.60
C ALA A 143 8.58 21.97 -31.60
N THR A 144 7.87 23.07 -31.35
CA THR A 144 8.28 24.11 -30.39
C THR A 144 7.12 24.48 -29.46
N PRO A 145 7.18 24.12 -28.16
CA PRO A 145 8.20 23.27 -27.53
C PRO A 145 8.20 21.84 -28.11
N PRO A 146 9.30 21.07 -27.93
CA PRO A 146 9.33 19.67 -28.35
C PRO A 146 8.19 18.87 -27.72
N ILE A 147 7.57 17.99 -28.52
CA ILE A 147 6.54 17.06 -28.07
C ILE A 147 7.26 15.81 -27.54
N ALA A 148 6.79 15.26 -26.43
CA ALA A 148 7.35 14.01 -25.92
C ALA A 148 6.94 12.83 -26.80
N PHE A 149 7.88 11.96 -27.13
CA PHE A 149 7.66 10.75 -27.91
C PHE A 149 8.00 9.51 -27.08
N ILE A 150 7.09 8.54 -27.09
CA ILE A 150 7.27 7.26 -26.41
C ILE A 150 6.95 6.15 -27.40
N ARG A 151 7.86 5.19 -27.59
CA ARG A 151 7.60 3.96 -28.34
C ARG A 151 7.53 2.78 -27.39
N ALA A 152 6.49 1.95 -27.45
CA ALA A 152 6.33 0.79 -26.59
C ALA A 152 5.84 -0.42 -27.39
N ASP A 153 6.61 -1.51 -27.38
CA ASP A 153 6.32 -2.73 -28.13
C ASP A 153 6.29 -3.94 -27.18
N ILE A 154 5.38 -4.90 -27.43
CA ILE A 154 5.42 -6.24 -26.86
C ILE A 154 5.42 -7.30 -27.97
N ARG A 155 6.25 -8.32 -27.80
CA ARG A 155 6.46 -9.43 -28.73
C ARG A 155 6.49 -10.72 -27.90
N GLY A 156 5.31 -11.28 -27.66
CA GLY A 156 5.12 -12.43 -26.79
C GLY A 156 5.56 -12.12 -25.36
N LEU A 157 6.63 -12.78 -24.92
CA LEU A 157 7.20 -12.62 -23.57
C LEU A 157 8.34 -11.59 -23.51
N ALA A 158 8.56 -10.79 -24.56
CA ALA A 158 9.55 -9.71 -24.57
C ALA A 158 8.90 -8.34 -24.80
N ALA A 159 9.54 -7.29 -24.29
CA ALA A 159 9.07 -5.93 -24.35
C ALA A 159 10.21 -4.94 -24.58
N SER A 160 9.89 -3.82 -25.22
CA SER A 160 10.75 -2.65 -25.32
C SER A 160 9.97 -1.36 -25.11
N VAL A 161 10.53 -0.42 -24.34
CA VAL A 161 10.02 0.95 -24.19
C VAL A 161 11.15 1.92 -24.47
N PHE A 162 10.92 2.87 -25.35
CA PHE A 162 11.82 3.98 -25.68
C PHE A 162 11.14 5.31 -25.36
N VAL A 163 11.91 6.26 -24.82
CA VAL A 163 11.44 7.59 -24.46
C VAL A 163 12.38 8.65 -25.04
N ASP A 164 11.81 9.62 -25.75
CA ASP A 164 12.45 10.89 -26.15
C ASP A 164 11.60 12.07 -25.65
N LEU A 165 12.13 12.84 -24.69
CA LEU A 165 11.48 14.05 -24.15
C LEU A 165 12.07 15.34 -24.74
N GLY A 166 12.85 15.22 -25.81
CA GLY A 166 13.54 16.31 -26.47
C GLY A 166 14.96 16.55 -25.93
N PRO A 167 15.72 17.43 -26.60
CA PRO A 167 17.13 17.68 -26.29
C PRO A 167 17.38 18.26 -24.89
N SER A 168 16.34 18.75 -24.21
CA SER A 168 16.43 19.35 -22.88
C SER A 168 15.08 19.22 -22.16
N PHE A 169 15.03 18.43 -21.09
CA PHE A 169 13.87 18.19 -20.26
C PHE A 169 14.21 18.40 -18.78
N THR A 170 13.35 19.09 -18.03
CA THR A 170 13.56 19.36 -16.61
C THR A 170 12.71 18.42 -15.76
N CYS A 171 13.37 17.48 -15.08
CA CYS A 171 12.76 16.65 -14.04
C CYS A 171 12.76 17.43 -12.72
N LEU A 172 11.59 17.80 -12.23
CA LEU A 172 11.39 18.65 -11.06
C LEU A 172 11.54 17.88 -9.74
N ASP A 173 11.11 16.63 -9.73
CA ASP A 173 11.12 15.77 -8.54
C ASP A 173 11.43 14.33 -8.96
N PRO A 174 12.71 13.90 -8.91
CA PRO A 174 13.10 12.57 -9.41
C PRO A 174 12.55 11.37 -8.63
N THR A 175 12.03 11.55 -7.41
CA THR A 175 11.68 10.41 -6.52
C THR A 175 10.24 10.44 -6.02
N GLY A 176 9.67 11.63 -5.80
CA GLY A 176 8.38 11.83 -5.15
C GLY A 176 8.27 11.33 -3.72
N GLU A 177 9.40 11.08 -3.05
CA GLU A 177 9.41 10.86 -1.60
C GLU A 177 9.08 12.16 -0.87
N SER A 178 8.50 12.04 0.34
CA SER A 178 8.26 13.20 1.19
C SER A 178 9.57 13.86 1.58
N ILE A 179 9.62 15.20 1.50
CA ILE A 179 10.74 16.00 2.01
C ILE A 179 10.92 15.67 3.49
N LYS A 180 12.10 15.16 3.84
CA LYS A 180 12.46 14.85 5.23
C LYS A 180 12.97 16.10 5.92
N SER A 181 12.64 16.25 7.20
CA SER A 181 13.15 17.30 8.06
C SER A 181 13.55 16.73 9.42
N ALA A 182 14.51 17.40 10.06
CA ALA A 182 15.06 17.03 11.35
C ALA A 182 15.28 18.26 12.23
N ILE A 183 15.22 18.06 13.54
CA ILE A 183 15.47 19.12 14.51
C ILE A 183 16.97 19.22 14.77
N VAL A 184 17.51 20.43 14.63
CA VAL A 184 18.92 20.75 14.90
C VAL A 184 19.14 20.84 16.41
N GLU A 185 20.10 20.06 16.90
CA GLU A 185 20.55 20.07 18.29
C GLU A 185 21.75 21.03 18.45
N HIS A 186 22.77 20.86 17.61
CA HIS A 186 23.99 21.67 17.63
C HIS A 186 24.52 22.00 16.22
N VAL A 187 25.17 23.16 16.10
CA VAL A 187 25.92 23.57 14.90
C VAL A 187 27.33 24.00 15.32
N VAL A 188 28.34 23.38 14.71
CA VAL A 188 29.76 23.62 15.04
C VAL A 188 30.55 23.96 13.78
N VAL A 189 31.34 25.02 13.83
CA VAL A 189 32.29 25.37 12.76
C VAL A 189 33.43 24.34 12.74
N VAL A 190 33.63 23.66 11.62
CA VAL A 190 34.66 22.61 11.47
C VAL A 190 35.88 23.13 10.73
N GLU A 191 35.66 23.90 9.67
CA GLU A 191 36.70 24.41 8.78
C GLU A 191 36.24 25.72 8.13
N GLU A 192 37.16 26.65 7.90
CA GLU A 192 36.94 27.82 7.05
C GLU A 192 38.06 27.89 6.02
N LYS A 193 37.70 27.95 4.74
CA LYS A 193 38.65 27.98 3.63
C LYS A 193 38.05 28.72 2.44
N ASP A 194 38.86 29.57 1.80
CA ASP A 194 38.50 30.28 0.55
C ASP A 194 37.19 31.09 0.63
N GLY A 195 36.87 31.65 1.81
CA GLY A 195 35.66 32.44 2.04
C GLY A 195 34.38 31.62 2.27
N ALA A 196 34.48 30.29 2.31
CA ALA A 196 33.40 29.38 2.67
C ALA A 196 33.66 28.73 4.04
N THR A 197 32.59 28.44 4.77
CA THR A 197 32.63 27.79 6.09
C THR A 197 31.92 26.45 6.04
N LYS A 198 32.58 25.41 6.56
CA LYS A 198 31.97 24.09 6.79
C LYS A 198 31.41 24.02 8.20
N LEU A 199 30.11 23.72 8.29
CA LEU A 199 29.40 23.56 9.55
C LEU A 199 29.02 22.10 9.74
N ARG A 200 29.38 21.52 10.89
CA ARG A 200 28.83 20.24 11.35
C ARG A 200 27.49 20.50 11.99
N ILE A 201 26.48 19.81 11.48
CA ILE A 201 25.11 19.80 11.98
C ILE A 201 24.91 18.51 12.75
N GLN A 202 24.45 18.63 13.99
CA GLN A 202 24.02 17.51 14.82
C GLN A 202 22.51 17.61 15.01
N CYS A 203 21.78 16.54 14.67
CA CYS A 203 20.33 16.44 14.84
C CYS A 203 19.96 15.59 16.07
N VAL A 204 18.75 15.80 16.59
CA VAL A 204 18.20 15.07 17.75
C VAL A 204 18.07 13.55 17.46
N ASP A 205 18.27 12.73 18.50
CA ASP A 205 18.48 11.28 18.42
C ASP A 205 17.40 10.45 17.68
N ASP A 206 16.13 10.87 17.72
CA ASP A 206 14.99 10.10 17.17
C ASP A 206 14.57 10.50 15.74
N GLU A 207 15.19 11.55 15.16
CA GLU A 207 14.77 12.16 13.89
C GLU A 207 15.95 12.55 12.97
N GLY A 208 16.99 11.71 12.87
CA GLY A 208 18.07 11.94 11.91
C GLY A 208 17.61 11.90 10.44
N LEU A 209 18.35 12.57 9.56
CA LEU A 209 18.12 12.52 8.11
C LEU A 209 19.02 11.48 7.45
N ASP A 210 18.44 10.60 6.64
CA ASP A 210 19.20 9.85 5.63
C ASP A 210 19.53 10.82 4.49
N LEU A 211 20.73 11.40 4.55
CA LEU A 211 21.31 12.24 3.51
C LEU A 211 22.55 11.55 2.95
N ASP A 212 22.78 11.72 1.66
CA ASP A 212 23.99 11.33 0.97
C ASP A 212 24.88 12.54 0.68
N ASP A 213 26.17 12.30 0.45
CA ASP A 213 27.10 13.36 0.03
C ASP A 213 26.63 13.96 -1.30
N GLY A 214 26.48 15.28 -1.35
CA GLY A 214 25.93 15.99 -2.51
C GLY A 214 24.45 16.36 -2.40
N ASP A 215 23.74 15.86 -1.37
CA ASP A 215 22.38 16.31 -1.08
C ASP A 215 22.35 17.79 -0.72
N THR A 216 21.17 18.40 -0.87
CA THR A 216 20.95 19.82 -0.59
C THR A 216 19.96 19.99 0.54
N VAL A 217 20.25 20.89 1.48
CA VAL A 217 19.38 21.16 2.63
C VAL A 217 19.14 22.66 2.83
N THR A 218 18.06 23.00 3.53
CA THR A 218 17.77 24.36 3.99
C THR A 218 17.53 24.38 5.48
N PHE A 219 17.71 25.55 6.10
CA PHE A 219 17.53 25.74 7.52
C PHE A 219 16.40 26.73 7.79
N SER A 220 15.70 26.52 8.89
CA SER A 220 14.76 27.49 9.46
C SER A 220 14.87 27.47 10.98
N GLU A 221 14.42 28.53 11.66
CA GLU A 221 14.39 28.63 13.13
C GLU A 221 15.75 28.52 13.86
N VAL A 222 16.89 28.57 13.15
CA VAL A 222 18.22 28.53 13.77
C VAL A 222 18.51 29.87 14.45
N LYS A 223 18.77 29.88 15.76
CA LYS A 223 19.05 31.10 16.53
C LYS A 223 20.55 31.26 16.82
N GLY A 224 21.03 32.50 16.77
CA GLY A 224 22.45 32.85 16.91
C GLY A 224 23.28 32.65 15.62
N MET A 225 22.72 31.92 14.66
CA MET A 225 23.22 31.82 13.28
C MET A 225 22.11 32.12 12.27
N GLU A 226 21.42 33.25 12.44
CA GLU A 226 20.21 33.60 11.68
C GLU A 226 20.42 33.65 10.16
N GLY A 227 21.65 33.94 9.72
CA GLY A 227 22.02 33.95 8.30
C GLY A 227 21.79 32.60 7.61
N LEU A 228 21.83 31.47 8.33
CA LEU A 228 21.51 30.14 7.80
C LEU A 228 20.04 30.02 7.36
N ASN A 229 19.13 30.70 8.04
CA ASN A 229 17.69 30.62 7.75
C ASN A 229 17.31 31.27 6.41
N THR A 230 18.21 32.07 5.83
CA THR A 230 17.98 32.80 4.59
C THR A 230 18.78 32.25 3.41
N GLN A 231 19.68 31.28 3.64
CA GLN A 231 20.45 30.66 2.56
C GLN A 231 19.57 29.70 1.77
N GLY A 232 19.57 29.83 0.45
CA GLY A 232 18.90 28.87 -0.44
C GLY A 232 19.82 27.68 -0.68
N GLY A 233 19.35 26.47 -0.35
CA GLY A 233 19.96 25.18 -0.71
C GLY A 233 21.47 25.07 -0.45
N LEU A 234 21.86 24.55 0.72
CA LEU A 234 23.25 24.30 1.11
C LEU A 234 23.66 22.85 0.81
N LEU A 235 24.85 22.67 0.25
CA LEU A 235 25.39 21.36 -0.12
C LEU A 235 25.87 20.59 1.10
N VAL A 236 25.48 19.33 1.21
CA VAL A 236 25.99 18.35 2.15
C VAL A 236 27.30 17.76 1.59
N SER A 237 28.35 17.74 2.41
CA SER A 237 29.72 17.44 1.98
C SER A 237 30.39 16.28 2.72
N ASP A 238 29.76 15.78 3.79
CA ASP A 238 30.22 14.61 4.55
C ASP A 238 29.07 14.09 5.43
N CYS A 239 28.59 12.88 5.14
CA CYS A 239 27.61 12.12 5.92
C CYS A 239 28.21 10.91 6.66
N SER A 240 29.54 10.73 6.66
CA SER A 240 30.23 9.53 7.18
C SER A 240 29.99 9.25 8.67
N LYS A 241 29.52 10.23 9.42
CA LYS A 241 29.20 10.12 10.86
C LYS A 241 27.74 9.70 11.13
N GLY A 242 27.04 9.26 10.09
CA GLY A 242 25.70 8.71 10.15
C GLY A 242 24.61 9.79 10.09
N LYS A 243 23.35 9.34 10.06
CA LYS A 243 22.12 10.13 9.84
C LYS A 243 21.89 11.33 10.77
N LYS A 244 22.67 11.42 11.85
CA LYS A 244 22.55 12.45 12.88
C LYS A 244 23.58 13.56 12.72
N ASN A 245 24.69 13.29 12.04
CA ASN A 245 25.84 14.18 11.96
C ASN A 245 26.32 14.31 10.53
N PHE A 246 26.15 15.49 9.94
CA PHE A 246 26.61 15.77 8.59
C PHE A 246 27.25 17.16 8.52
N VAL A 247 28.02 17.40 7.46
CA VAL A 247 28.72 18.67 7.24
C VAL A 247 28.13 19.40 6.04
N VAL A 248 27.70 20.64 6.22
CA VAL A 248 27.24 21.52 5.13
C VAL A 248 28.27 22.58 4.79
N VAL A 249 28.32 22.97 3.51
CA VAL A 249 29.18 24.05 3.03
C VAL A 249 28.35 25.33 2.89
N VAL A 250 28.78 26.38 3.59
CA VAL A 250 28.13 27.69 3.55
C VAL A 250 29.03 28.69 2.84
N PRO A 251 28.55 29.39 1.79
CA PRO A 251 29.35 30.36 1.03
C PRO A 251 29.42 31.72 1.76
N ALA A 252 29.82 31.70 3.03
CA ALA A 252 30.01 32.88 3.87
C ALA A 252 31.07 32.61 4.95
N PRO A 253 31.88 33.62 5.35
CA PRO A 253 32.86 33.47 6.44
C PRO A 253 32.21 33.25 7.81
N ALA A 254 32.85 32.51 8.73
CA ALA A 254 32.25 32.13 10.01
C ALA A 254 31.90 33.34 10.88
N ALA A 255 32.71 34.40 10.80
CA ALA A 255 32.45 35.65 11.53
C ALA A 255 31.13 36.33 11.14
N THR A 256 30.64 36.11 9.92
CA THR A 256 29.36 36.66 9.42
C THR A 256 28.16 35.81 9.80
N LEU A 257 28.39 34.54 10.15
CA LEU A 257 27.34 33.60 10.50
C LEU A 257 26.92 33.69 11.98
N GLY A 258 27.80 34.18 12.86
CA GLY A 258 27.51 34.22 14.30
C GLY A 258 27.79 32.89 15.01
N ALA A 259 27.26 32.73 16.22
CA ALA A 259 27.46 31.53 17.06
C ALA A 259 26.10 30.90 17.40
N TYR A 260 25.96 29.62 17.12
CA TYR A 260 24.73 28.88 17.37
C TYR A 260 24.35 28.95 18.85
N THR A 261 23.07 29.21 19.12
CA THR A 261 22.53 29.27 20.48
C THR A 261 21.54 28.15 20.75
N SER A 262 20.52 27.98 19.89
CA SER A 262 19.45 27.01 20.07
C SER A 262 18.54 26.94 18.84
N GLY A 263 17.72 25.88 18.80
CA GLY A 263 16.66 25.71 17.81
C GLY A 263 17.19 25.44 16.41
N GLY A 264 16.27 25.26 15.47
CA GLY A 264 16.62 24.98 14.10
C GLY A 264 15.92 23.74 13.58
N LEU A 265 15.44 23.84 12.36
CA LEU A 265 15.00 22.73 11.54
C LEU A 265 15.89 22.69 10.32
N VAL A 266 16.33 21.50 9.95
CA VAL A 266 17.00 21.24 8.68
C VAL A 266 16.08 20.40 7.82
N SER A 267 15.86 20.83 6.59
CA SER A 267 14.96 20.17 5.63
C SER A 267 15.69 19.89 4.34
N GLU A 268 15.49 18.68 3.80
CA GLU A 268 15.97 18.30 2.48
C GLU A 268 15.38 19.23 1.39
N VAL A 269 16.17 19.52 0.36
CA VAL A 269 15.72 20.24 -0.84
C VAL A 269 15.94 19.35 -2.05
N ARG A 270 14.85 19.08 -2.77
CA ARG A 270 14.92 18.37 -4.05
C ARG A 270 15.34 19.35 -5.15
N MET A 271 16.50 19.11 -5.74
CA MET A 271 16.99 19.92 -6.86
C MET A 271 16.46 19.39 -8.19
N PRO A 272 15.91 20.24 -9.07
CA PRO A 272 15.53 19.83 -10.42
C PRO A 272 16.73 19.27 -11.19
N LYS A 273 16.52 18.20 -11.94
CA LYS A 273 17.52 17.54 -12.77
C LYS A 273 17.26 17.83 -14.25
N GLN A 274 18.26 18.37 -14.94
CA GLN A 274 18.21 18.54 -16.39
C GLN A 274 18.60 17.24 -17.08
N LEU A 275 17.76 16.76 -17.98
CA LEU A 275 17.94 15.55 -18.77
C LEU A 275 18.01 15.90 -20.27
N ALA A 276 18.81 15.18 -21.03
CA ALA A 276 18.96 15.38 -22.47
C ALA A 276 18.71 14.06 -23.22
N TYR A 277 17.83 14.11 -24.21
CA TYR A 277 17.43 12.93 -24.98
C TYR A 277 17.95 12.99 -26.43
N ARG A 278 18.38 11.82 -26.91
CA ARG A 278 18.69 11.54 -28.33
C ARG A 278 17.44 11.07 -29.06
N SER A 279 17.40 11.32 -30.37
CA SER A 279 16.32 10.82 -31.24
C SER A 279 16.28 9.30 -31.27
N LEU A 280 15.14 8.73 -31.67
CA LEU A 280 15.01 7.29 -31.91
C LEU A 280 16.06 6.79 -32.92
N HIS A 281 16.33 7.57 -33.97
CA HIS A 281 17.34 7.22 -34.97
C HIS A 281 18.73 7.06 -34.35
N ASP A 282 19.17 8.07 -33.60
CA ASP A 282 20.49 8.08 -32.95
C ASP A 282 20.59 6.96 -31.90
N PHE A 283 19.51 6.75 -31.14
CA PHE A 283 19.43 5.69 -30.14
C PHE A 283 19.53 4.29 -30.74
N LEU A 284 18.88 4.01 -31.88
CA LEU A 284 18.95 2.70 -32.54
C LEU A 284 20.36 2.36 -33.06
N LEU A 285 21.14 3.37 -33.42
CA LEU A 285 22.52 3.20 -33.86
C LEU A 285 23.50 3.11 -32.69
N SER A 286 23.30 3.93 -31.67
CA SER A 286 24.13 3.96 -30.47
C SER A 286 23.25 4.10 -29.24
N PRO A 287 22.78 2.99 -28.64
CA PRO A 287 21.87 3.07 -27.49
C PRO A 287 22.57 3.40 -26.16
N GLY A 288 23.89 3.65 -26.15
CA GLY A 288 24.65 4.09 -24.97
C GLY A 288 24.98 2.94 -24.02
N ASP A 289 24.87 3.16 -22.71
CA ASP A 289 25.20 2.21 -21.62
C ASP A 289 24.27 0.97 -21.54
N LEU A 290 23.54 0.66 -22.62
CA LEU A 290 22.81 -0.60 -22.77
C LEU A 290 23.74 -1.79 -23.07
N TRP A 291 25.03 -1.51 -23.29
CA TRP A 291 26.07 -2.46 -23.68
C TRP A 291 27.02 -2.80 -22.53
N GLU A 292 27.64 -3.98 -22.60
CA GLU A 292 28.57 -4.51 -21.58
C GLU A 292 29.67 -3.49 -21.23
N VAL A 293 29.91 -3.28 -19.93
CA VAL A 293 31.08 -2.53 -19.46
C VAL A 293 32.27 -3.49 -19.48
N ASP A 294 33.28 -3.20 -20.29
CA ASP A 294 34.55 -3.92 -20.28
C ASP A 294 35.24 -3.75 -18.91
N GLU A 295 35.18 -4.78 -18.07
CA GLU A 295 35.77 -4.78 -16.71
C GLU A 295 37.27 -4.40 -16.72
N SER A 296 37.98 -4.66 -17.83
CA SER A 296 39.40 -4.33 -17.97
C SER A 296 39.67 -2.84 -18.22
N LYS A 297 38.63 -2.04 -18.51
CA LYS A 297 38.70 -0.59 -18.74
C LYS A 297 38.20 0.26 -17.57
N MET A 298 37.79 -0.35 -16.45
CA MET A 298 37.47 0.40 -15.23
C MET A 298 38.75 1.01 -14.63
N ALA A 299 39.06 2.25 -15.02
CA ALA A 299 40.03 3.07 -14.32
C ALA A 299 39.44 3.56 -12.98
N PRO A 300 40.24 3.71 -11.91
CA PRO A 300 39.77 4.25 -10.65
C PRO A 300 39.64 5.78 -10.79
N ALA A 301 38.49 6.26 -11.26
CA ALA A 301 38.21 7.68 -11.40
C ALA A 301 36.81 8.02 -10.85
N ALA A 302 36.80 8.48 -9.59
CA ALA A 302 35.83 9.35 -8.93
C ALA A 302 34.32 9.19 -9.25
N THR A 303 33.64 8.47 -8.35
CA THR A 303 32.31 8.79 -7.77
C THR A 303 31.27 9.33 -8.75
N SER A 304 30.55 8.44 -9.43
CA SER A 304 29.25 8.77 -10.03
C SER A 304 28.19 7.77 -9.57
N PHE A 305 26.99 8.29 -9.32
CA PHE A 305 25.77 7.59 -8.87
C PHE A 305 25.42 6.32 -9.68
N ALA A 306 25.97 6.15 -10.89
CA ALA A 306 25.82 4.97 -11.72
C ALA A 306 26.56 3.73 -11.17
N GLU A 307 27.71 3.91 -10.51
CA GLU A 307 28.49 2.80 -9.94
C GLU A 307 27.81 2.21 -8.69
N GLU A 308 27.18 3.05 -7.88
CA GLU A 308 26.43 2.62 -6.70
C GLU A 308 25.14 1.88 -7.09
N PHE A 309 24.50 2.32 -8.19
CA PHE A 309 23.33 1.66 -8.77
C PHE A 309 23.64 0.26 -9.32
N LEU A 310 24.86 0.04 -9.83
CA LEU A 310 25.33 -1.26 -10.32
C LEU A 310 25.82 -2.19 -9.19
N MET A 311 26.43 -1.65 -8.12
CA MET A 311 26.94 -2.44 -6.99
C MET A 311 25.85 -2.95 -6.03
N VAL A 312 24.71 -2.25 -5.91
CA VAL A 312 23.59 -2.66 -5.02
C VAL A 312 22.81 -3.87 -5.59
N MET A 313 23.00 -4.21 -6.86
CA MET A 313 22.45 -5.41 -7.51
C MET A 313 23.34 -6.63 -7.21
N GLY A 314 23.20 -7.16 -5.99
CA GLY A 314 24.09 -8.15 -5.37
C GLY A 314 24.43 -9.41 -6.19
N SER A 315 25.54 -10.03 -5.82
CA SER A 315 26.06 -11.37 -6.22
C SER A 315 26.07 -11.74 -7.71
N PRO A 316 27.21 -12.13 -8.30
CA PRO A 316 27.33 -12.65 -9.67
C PRO A 316 26.39 -13.82 -10.00
N ALA A 317 25.86 -14.54 -9.00
CA ALA A 317 24.88 -15.61 -9.20
C ALA A 317 23.42 -15.11 -9.37
N ALA A 318 23.13 -13.86 -9.00
CA ALA A 318 21.79 -13.25 -9.11
C ALA A 318 21.61 -12.40 -10.39
N ASN A 319 22.69 -12.06 -11.10
CA ASN A 319 22.65 -11.41 -12.41
C ASN A 319 22.52 -12.45 -13.54
N VAL A 320 21.33 -13.03 -13.73
CA VAL A 320 21.09 -14.00 -14.82
C VAL A 320 21.10 -13.34 -16.23
N ARG A 321 21.20 -12.01 -16.34
CA ARG A 321 20.92 -11.30 -17.61
C ARG A 321 21.84 -10.12 -17.93
N TYR A 322 23.10 -10.19 -17.50
CA TYR A 322 24.14 -9.28 -17.97
C TYR A 322 24.19 -9.29 -19.53
N GLY A 323 24.18 -8.12 -20.17
CA GLY A 323 24.13 -7.98 -21.64
C GLY A 323 22.77 -8.29 -22.32
N ARG A 324 21.73 -8.68 -21.56
CA ARG A 324 20.42 -9.07 -22.13
C ARG A 324 19.65 -7.93 -22.76
N ALA A 325 19.71 -6.72 -22.19
CA ALA A 325 19.04 -5.55 -22.75
C ALA A 325 19.57 -5.23 -24.15
N GLY A 326 20.89 -5.29 -24.32
CA GLY A 326 21.53 -5.17 -25.61
C GLY A 326 21.13 -6.26 -26.62
N LEU A 327 21.06 -7.51 -26.18
CA LEU A 327 20.59 -8.62 -27.02
C LEU A 327 19.15 -8.40 -27.50
N LEU A 328 18.25 -7.95 -26.61
CA LEU A 328 16.87 -7.63 -26.96
C LEU A 328 16.80 -6.42 -27.90
N HIS A 329 17.59 -5.37 -27.67
CA HIS A 329 17.68 -4.24 -28.60
C HIS A 329 18.01 -4.70 -30.03
N LEU A 330 19.02 -5.56 -30.18
CA LEU A 330 19.36 -6.17 -31.46
C LEU A 330 18.20 -7.01 -32.02
N GLY A 331 17.56 -7.82 -31.17
CA GLY A 331 16.43 -8.67 -31.55
C GLY A 331 15.22 -7.89 -32.07
N PHE A 332 14.83 -6.81 -31.39
CA PHE A 332 13.74 -5.93 -31.83
C PHE A 332 14.08 -5.22 -33.14
N ARG A 333 15.34 -4.77 -33.33
CA ARG A 333 15.81 -4.24 -34.62
C ARG A 333 15.74 -5.29 -35.74
N ALA A 334 16.09 -6.55 -35.44
CA ALA A 334 15.98 -7.64 -36.38
C ALA A 334 14.52 -7.98 -36.73
N LEU A 335 13.58 -7.83 -35.78
CA LEU A 335 12.14 -7.97 -36.05
C LEU A 335 11.63 -6.86 -36.98
N ASP A 336 12.04 -5.61 -36.75
CA ASP A 336 11.70 -4.49 -37.62
C ASP A 336 12.20 -4.73 -39.06
N GLU A 337 13.44 -5.21 -39.22
CA GLU A 337 14.02 -5.55 -40.54
C GLU A 337 13.35 -6.78 -41.19
N PHE A 338 13.01 -7.79 -40.38
CA PHE A 338 12.26 -8.95 -40.85
C PHE A 338 10.89 -8.52 -41.40
N ALA A 339 10.13 -7.73 -40.64
CA ALA A 339 8.84 -7.22 -41.07
C ALA A 339 8.96 -6.40 -42.36
N LYS A 340 9.97 -5.53 -42.47
CA LYS A 340 10.24 -4.75 -43.67
C LYS A 340 10.46 -5.63 -44.91
N THR A 341 11.22 -6.70 -44.77
CA THR A 341 11.56 -7.60 -45.90
C THR A 341 10.47 -8.63 -46.22
N HIS A 342 9.48 -8.82 -45.32
CA HIS A 342 8.41 -9.81 -45.45
C HIS A 342 7.01 -9.17 -45.52
N GLY A 343 6.90 -7.94 -46.05
CA GLY A 343 5.60 -7.29 -46.29
C GLY A 343 4.80 -6.98 -45.02
N GLY A 344 5.48 -6.74 -43.90
CA GLY A 344 4.90 -6.47 -42.58
C GLY A 344 4.66 -7.70 -41.71
N ALA A 345 4.89 -8.91 -42.23
CA ALA A 345 4.71 -10.14 -41.45
C ALA A 345 5.88 -10.36 -40.48
N LEU A 346 5.57 -10.90 -39.29
CA LEU A 346 6.55 -11.31 -38.28
C LEU A 346 6.78 -12.83 -38.32
N PRO A 347 7.92 -13.33 -37.80
CA PRO A 347 8.19 -14.76 -37.74
C PRO A 347 7.07 -15.52 -37.02
N GLN A 348 6.67 -16.65 -37.59
CA GLN A 348 5.62 -17.51 -37.05
C GLN A 348 6.18 -18.56 -36.07
N PRO A 349 5.43 -18.93 -35.02
CA PRO A 349 5.86 -19.93 -34.05
C PRO A 349 6.08 -21.29 -34.72
N ALA A 350 7.14 -21.98 -34.28
CA ALA A 350 7.51 -23.32 -34.75
C ALA A 350 7.81 -23.44 -36.26
N VAL A 351 8.05 -22.33 -36.98
CA VAL A 351 8.49 -22.33 -38.38
C VAL A 351 10.01 -22.14 -38.46
N GLU A 352 10.75 -23.24 -38.50
CA GLU A 352 12.23 -23.26 -38.43
C GLU A 352 12.90 -22.36 -39.48
N ALA A 353 12.38 -22.34 -40.73
CA ALA A 353 12.95 -21.54 -41.80
C ALA A 353 12.89 -20.02 -41.52
N GLU A 354 11.79 -19.54 -40.92
CA GLU A 354 11.62 -18.13 -40.56
C GLU A 354 12.47 -17.77 -39.34
N ALA A 355 12.57 -18.67 -38.36
CA ALA A 355 13.43 -18.49 -37.19
C ALA A 355 14.91 -18.36 -37.58
N GLN A 356 15.39 -19.19 -38.52
CA GLN A 356 16.75 -19.08 -39.05
C GLN A 356 16.97 -17.81 -39.88
N ALA A 357 15.97 -17.39 -40.67
CA ALA A 357 16.05 -16.13 -41.41
C ALA A 357 16.15 -14.92 -40.45
N PHE A 358 15.38 -14.92 -39.36
CA PHE A 358 15.46 -13.91 -38.30
C PHE A 358 16.84 -13.88 -37.62
N LEU A 359 17.37 -15.05 -37.21
CA LEU A 359 18.70 -15.12 -36.61
C LEU A 359 19.79 -14.56 -37.51
N LYS A 360 19.72 -14.87 -38.82
CA LYS A 360 20.65 -14.35 -39.81
C LYS A 360 20.59 -12.82 -39.91
N LEU A 361 19.39 -12.23 -39.84
CA LEU A 361 19.24 -10.76 -39.82
C LEU A 361 19.87 -10.16 -38.55
N ALA A 362 19.65 -10.77 -37.38
CA ALA A 362 20.27 -10.32 -36.14
C ALA A 362 21.81 -10.39 -36.21
N GLU A 363 22.37 -11.46 -36.77
CA GLU A 363 23.82 -11.60 -36.99
C GLU A 363 24.36 -10.52 -37.94
N GLN A 364 23.65 -10.22 -39.03
CA GLN A 364 24.02 -9.18 -39.99
C GLN A 364 24.00 -7.78 -39.37
N LEU A 365 22.94 -7.45 -38.62
CA LEU A 365 22.83 -6.18 -37.91
C LEU A 365 23.94 -6.02 -36.86
N ASN A 366 24.22 -7.07 -36.09
CA ASN A 366 25.29 -7.05 -35.10
C ASN A 366 26.67 -6.88 -35.75
N ALA A 367 26.91 -7.52 -36.90
CA ALA A 367 28.15 -7.39 -37.64
C ALA A 367 28.37 -5.96 -38.17
N ALA A 368 27.28 -5.27 -38.54
CA ALA A 368 27.27 -3.91 -39.06
C ALA A 368 27.39 -2.82 -37.98
N ASN A 369 27.10 -3.11 -36.70
CA ASN A 369 27.28 -2.15 -35.61
C ASN A 369 28.76 -1.79 -35.41
N ASP A 370 29.03 -0.58 -34.91
CA ASP A 370 30.37 -0.18 -34.45
C ASP A 370 30.85 -1.08 -33.30
N ALA A 371 32.17 -1.19 -33.12
CA ALA A 371 32.78 -2.10 -32.14
C ALA A 371 32.20 -1.96 -30.73
N ASP A 372 31.94 -0.72 -30.27
CA ASP A 372 31.40 -0.42 -28.94
C ASP A 372 29.89 -0.68 -28.82
N ASN A 373 29.20 -0.99 -29.93
CA ASN A 373 27.74 -1.27 -29.98
C ASN A 373 27.43 -2.71 -30.43
N LYS A 374 28.42 -3.62 -30.41
CA LYS A 374 28.22 -5.03 -30.74
C LYS A 374 27.79 -5.82 -29.51
N VAL A 375 26.82 -6.72 -29.71
CA VAL A 375 26.54 -7.81 -28.77
C VAL A 375 27.66 -8.84 -28.92
N MET A 376 28.50 -8.97 -27.90
CA MET A 376 29.58 -9.96 -27.84
C MET A 376 29.00 -11.39 -27.78
N GLN A 377 29.77 -12.40 -28.22
CA GLN A 377 29.43 -13.82 -28.02
C GLN A 377 28.00 -14.22 -28.48
N LEU A 378 27.48 -13.59 -29.54
CA LEU A 378 26.12 -13.82 -30.03
C LEU A 378 25.84 -15.29 -30.41
N ASP A 379 26.89 -16.03 -30.75
CA ASP A 379 26.88 -17.45 -31.10
C ASP A 379 26.66 -18.38 -29.89
N GLU A 380 26.79 -17.89 -28.66
CA GLU A 380 26.51 -18.68 -27.46
C GLU A 380 25.05 -19.16 -27.40
N ALA A 381 24.87 -20.42 -27.00
CA ALA A 381 23.57 -21.07 -26.98
C ALA A 381 22.48 -20.30 -26.20
N PRO A 382 22.74 -19.73 -25.00
CA PRO A 382 21.72 -18.96 -24.28
C PRO A 382 21.27 -17.68 -25.00
N ARG A 383 22.18 -16.98 -25.69
CA ARG A 383 21.88 -15.75 -26.45
C ARG A 383 21.08 -16.09 -27.72
N ARG A 384 21.50 -17.11 -28.48
CA ARG A 384 20.73 -17.60 -29.64
C ARG A 384 19.34 -18.09 -29.24
N THR A 385 19.23 -18.83 -28.13
CA THR A 385 17.94 -19.34 -27.62
C THR A 385 16.99 -18.20 -27.31
N ALA A 386 17.47 -17.13 -26.69
CA ALA A 386 16.64 -15.96 -26.39
C ALA A 386 16.14 -15.25 -27.64
N LEU A 387 16.98 -15.11 -28.67
CA LEU A 387 16.56 -14.56 -29.95
C LEU A 387 15.50 -15.45 -30.63
N LEU A 388 15.67 -16.77 -30.58
CA LEU A 388 14.68 -17.71 -31.09
C LEU A 388 13.36 -17.64 -30.32
N GLN A 389 13.40 -17.48 -28.99
CA GLN A 389 12.22 -17.29 -28.15
C GLN A 389 11.49 -15.98 -28.47
N LEU A 390 12.24 -14.90 -28.73
CA LEU A 390 11.69 -13.63 -29.23
C LEU A 390 10.99 -13.83 -30.57
N ALA A 391 11.63 -14.51 -31.53
CA ALA A 391 11.07 -14.77 -32.85
C ALA A 391 9.78 -15.63 -32.76
N ALA A 392 9.79 -16.68 -31.95
CA ALA A 392 8.64 -17.58 -31.79
C ALA A 392 7.40 -16.86 -31.24
N GLY A 393 7.60 -15.85 -30.37
CA GLY A 393 6.52 -15.05 -29.81
C GLY A 393 6.24 -13.74 -30.55
N ALA A 394 6.87 -13.47 -31.70
CA ALA A 394 6.91 -12.12 -32.29
C ALA A 394 5.52 -11.54 -32.62
N ASP A 395 4.61 -12.38 -33.11
CA ASP A 395 3.25 -12.00 -33.50
C ASP A 395 2.23 -12.03 -32.33
N ALA A 396 2.68 -12.33 -31.11
CA ALA A 396 1.80 -12.48 -29.95
C ALA A 396 1.72 -11.22 -29.08
N THR A 397 0.50 -10.84 -28.70
CA THR A 397 0.21 -9.84 -27.66
C THR A 397 -0.40 -10.58 -26.47
N LEU A 398 0.27 -10.59 -25.33
CA LEU A 398 -0.19 -11.28 -24.11
C LEU A 398 -0.71 -10.26 -23.10
N SER A 399 -1.88 -10.49 -22.48
CA SER A 399 -2.46 -9.57 -21.50
C SER A 399 -1.55 -9.26 -20.31
N PRO A 400 -0.82 -10.20 -19.69
CA PRO A 400 0.08 -9.86 -18.57
C PRO A 400 1.24 -8.95 -18.99
N MET A 401 1.76 -9.14 -20.20
CA MET A 401 2.82 -8.28 -20.76
C MET A 401 2.27 -6.91 -21.13
N ALA A 402 1.04 -6.85 -21.66
CA ALA A 402 0.34 -5.59 -21.89
C ALA A 402 0.11 -4.83 -20.57
N ALA A 403 -0.29 -5.51 -19.49
CA ALA A 403 -0.45 -4.93 -18.16
C ALA A 403 0.85 -4.33 -17.60
N ILE A 404 1.96 -5.07 -17.68
CA ILE A 404 3.30 -4.61 -17.26
C ILE A 404 3.72 -3.37 -18.03
N VAL A 405 3.79 -3.49 -19.36
CA VAL A 405 4.32 -2.43 -20.22
C VAL A 405 3.36 -1.25 -20.30
N GLY A 406 2.05 -1.51 -20.27
CA GLY A 406 1.02 -0.48 -20.23
C GLY A 406 1.03 0.32 -18.93
N GLY A 407 1.37 -0.31 -17.80
CA GLY A 407 1.63 0.38 -16.54
C GLY A 407 2.87 1.28 -16.62
N ILE A 408 3.99 0.76 -17.14
CA ILE A 408 5.25 1.50 -17.30
C ILE A 408 5.07 2.68 -18.28
N ALA A 409 4.65 2.42 -19.52
CA ALA A 409 4.50 3.45 -20.54
C ALA A 409 3.41 4.48 -20.17
N GLY A 410 2.30 4.04 -19.55
CA GLY A 410 1.30 4.95 -19.01
C GLY A 410 1.87 5.88 -17.94
N GLN A 411 2.78 5.39 -17.10
CA GLN A 411 3.47 6.23 -16.12
C GLN A 411 4.45 7.19 -16.79
N GLU A 412 5.18 6.77 -17.83
CA GLU A 412 6.09 7.65 -18.59
C GLU A 412 5.34 8.83 -19.25
N VAL A 413 4.10 8.63 -19.71
CA VAL A 413 3.24 9.73 -20.18
C VAL A 413 3.02 10.76 -19.07
N VAL A 414 2.70 10.32 -17.84
CA VAL A 414 2.53 11.22 -16.70
C VAL A 414 3.83 11.96 -16.37
N LYS A 415 4.99 11.28 -16.41
CA LYS A 415 6.29 11.92 -16.18
C LYS A 415 6.57 12.99 -17.23
N ALA A 416 6.38 12.67 -18.50
CA ALA A 416 6.56 13.60 -19.63
C ALA A 416 5.69 14.85 -19.51
N CYS A 417 4.43 14.72 -19.07
CA CYS A 417 3.52 15.85 -18.91
C CYS A 417 3.81 16.73 -17.70
N THR A 418 4.45 16.19 -16.64
CA THR A 418 4.47 16.86 -15.33
C THR A 418 5.87 17.25 -14.85
N GLY A 419 6.91 16.61 -15.37
CA GLY A 419 8.27 16.71 -14.82
C GLY A 419 8.43 16.00 -13.48
N LYS A 420 7.43 15.24 -13.01
CA LYS A 420 7.51 14.47 -11.78
C LYS A 420 8.00 13.06 -12.06
N PHE A 421 8.84 12.58 -11.16
CA PHE A 421 9.61 11.33 -11.21
C PHE A 421 10.68 11.32 -12.31
N HIS A 422 11.68 10.46 -12.14
CA HIS A 422 12.73 10.30 -13.13
C HIS A 422 12.20 9.50 -14.33
N PRO A 423 12.14 10.06 -15.55
CA PRO A 423 11.72 9.31 -16.73
C PRO A 423 12.78 8.31 -17.17
N ILE A 424 12.39 7.32 -17.97
CA ILE A 424 13.33 6.41 -18.64
C ILE A 424 14.27 7.26 -19.52
N CYS A 425 15.57 6.97 -19.47
CA CYS A 425 16.59 7.68 -20.24
C CYS A 425 17.64 6.65 -20.74
N GLN A 426 17.44 5.97 -21.87
CA GLN A 426 16.39 6.20 -22.87
C GLN A 426 15.64 4.95 -23.33
N GLY A 427 16.19 3.75 -23.15
CA GLY A 427 15.54 2.49 -23.53
C GLY A 427 15.42 1.54 -22.35
N PHE A 428 14.29 0.84 -22.28
CA PHE A 428 13.99 -0.21 -21.32
C PHE A 428 13.61 -1.49 -22.06
N TYR A 429 14.23 -2.60 -21.70
CA TYR A 429 13.97 -3.91 -22.29
C TYR A 429 13.70 -4.92 -21.19
N PHE A 430 12.72 -5.78 -21.41
CA PHE A 430 12.33 -6.82 -20.46
C PHE A 430 11.93 -8.08 -21.21
N ASP A 431 12.23 -9.24 -20.65
CA ASP A 431 11.64 -10.49 -21.11
C ASP A 431 11.31 -11.41 -19.95
N ALA A 432 10.36 -12.32 -20.17
CA ALA A 432 9.90 -13.31 -19.20
C ALA A 432 9.98 -14.73 -19.79
N PHE A 433 11.03 -15.04 -20.56
CA PHE A 433 11.17 -16.35 -21.21
C PHE A 433 11.24 -17.53 -20.22
N GLU A 434 11.45 -17.29 -18.92
CA GLU A 434 11.30 -18.31 -17.87
C GLU A 434 9.89 -18.93 -17.79
N CYS A 435 8.87 -18.25 -18.35
CA CYS A 435 7.52 -18.79 -18.47
C CYS A 435 7.43 -19.94 -19.48
N LEU A 436 8.37 -20.06 -20.42
CA LEU A 436 8.39 -21.12 -21.42
C LEU A 436 8.90 -22.44 -20.81
N PRO A 437 8.41 -23.60 -21.28
CA PRO A 437 8.90 -24.90 -20.85
C PRO A 437 10.35 -25.15 -21.30
N ASP A 438 11.10 -25.99 -20.56
CA ASP A 438 12.49 -26.35 -20.92
C ASP A 438 12.57 -27.23 -22.18
N SER A 439 11.49 -27.95 -22.49
CA SER A 439 11.38 -28.82 -23.65
C SER A 439 10.46 -28.20 -24.69
N PRO A 440 10.84 -28.22 -25.99
CA PRO A 440 9.97 -27.75 -27.06
C PRO A 440 8.65 -28.53 -27.09
N LEU A 441 7.54 -27.81 -27.24
CA LEU A 441 6.24 -28.43 -27.47
C LEU A 441 6.11 -28.88 -28.94
N PRO A 442 5.27 -29.90 -29.23
CA PRO A 442 5.01 -30.31 -30.61
C PRO A 442 4.46 -29.18 -31.49
N GLU A 443 4.89 -29.09 -32.74
CA GLU A 443 4.46 -28.06 -33.71
C GLU A 443 2.91 -27.99 -33.85
N ALA A 444 2.22 -29.13 -33.73
CA ALA A 444 0.76 -29.20 -33.79
C ALA A 444 0.06 -28.31 -32.76
N GLU A 445 0.69 -28.05 -31.60
CA GLU A 445 0.17 -27.18 -30.54
C GLU A 445 0.03 -25.72 -30.97
N PHE A 446 0.83 -25.29 -31.95
CA PHE A 446 0.94 -23.90 -32.41
C PHE A 446 0.33 -23.69 -33.81
N SER A 447 -0.13 -24.76 -34.44
CA SER A 447 -0.61 -24.74 -35.83
C SER A 447 -1.69 -23.66 -36.07
N PRO A 448 -1.82 -23.13 -37.30
CA PRO A 448 -2.88 -22.18 -37.62
C PRO A 448 -4.28 -22.68 -37.26
N ALA A 449 -4.53 -23.99 -37.39
CA ALA A 449 -5.78 -24.63 -36.98
C ALA A 449 -5.97 -24.61 -35.45
N ALA A 450 -4.91 -24.88 -34.67
CA ALA A 450 -4.96 -24.81 -33.21
C ALA A 450 -5.21 -23.37 -32.72
N ARG A 451 -4.52 -22.39 -33.30
CA ARG A 451 -4.72 -20.95 -33.00
C ARG A 451 -6.14 -20.49 -33.35
N ALA A 452 -6.67 -20.89 -34.51
CA ALA A 452 -8.03 -20.56 -34.92
C ALA A 452 -9.08 -21.22 -34.02
N ALA A 453 -8.87 -22.48 -33.62
CA ALA A 453 -9.77 -23.20 -32.70
C ALA A 453 -9.78 -22.59 -31.29
N ALA A 454 -8.68 -21.97 -30.86
CA ALA A 454 -8.59 -21.24 -29.60
C ALA A 454 -9.30 -19.87 -29.62
N GLY A 455 -9.77 -19.41 -30.79
CA GLY A 455 -10.50 -18.16 -30.93
C GLY A 455 -9.71 -16.97 -30.37
N ARG A 456 -10.26 -16.32 -29.34
CA ARG A 456 -9.64 -15.15 -28.70
C ARG A 456 -8.29 -15.43 -28.04
N TYR A 457 -7.99 -16.68 -27.68
CA TYR A 457 -6.73 -17.06 -27.04
C TYR A 457 -5.62 -17.40 -28.05
N GLY A 458 -5.83 -17.15 -29.35
CA GLY A 458 -4.88 -17.50 -30.41
C GLY A 458 -3.46 -16.96 -30.19
N SER A 459 -3.30 -15.78 -29.60
CA SER A 459 -1.99 -15.20 -29.26
C SER A 459 -1.30 -15.89 -28.07
N GLN A 460 -2.06 -16.31 -27.06
CA GLN A 460 -1.51 -17.13 -25.96
C GLN A 460 -1.09 -18.51 -26.47
N VAL A 461 -1.92 -19.12 -27.33
CA VAL A 461 -1.62 -20.43 -27.95
C VAL A 461 -0.37 -20.36 -28.83
N SER A 462 -0.10 -19.25 -29.53
CA SER A 462 1.16 -19.11 -30.29
C SER A 462 2.43 -19.12 -29.41
N VAL A 463 2.31 -18.86 -28.10
CA VAL A 463 3.45 -18.85 -27.17
C VAL A 463 3.52 -20.12 -26.33
N PHE A 464 2.38 -20.56 -25.79
CA PHE A 464 2.31 -21.64 -24.80
C PHE A 464 1.70 -22.95 -25.31
N GLY A 465 1.12 -22.95 -26.51
CA GLY A 465 0.45 -24.12 -27.08
C GLY A 465 -0.99 -24.32 -26.58
N SER A 466 -1.76 -25.08 -27.36
CA SER A 466 -3.18 -25.32 -27.09
C SER A 466 -3.46 -26.12 -25.81
N SER A 467 -2.53 -27.00 -25.41
CA SER A 467 -2.70 -27.83 -24.20
C SER A 467 -2.62 -26.98 -22.94
N PHE A 468 -1.71 -26.01 -22.91
CA PHE A 468 -1.55 -25.08 -21.80
C PHE A 468 -2.76 -24.15 -21.64
N GLN A 469 -3.32 -23.66 -22.75
CA GLN A 469 -4.52 -22.82 -22.72
C GLN A 469 -5.71 -23.55 -22.07
N ARG A 470 -5.90 -24.86 -22.36
CA ARG A 470 -6.95 -25.66 -21.72
C ARG A 470 -6.75 -25.80 -20.20
N GLN A 471 -5.50 -25.90 -19.74
CA GLN A 471 -5.22 -25.95 -18.31
C GLN A 471 -5.66 -24.67 -17.60
N LEU A 472 -5.39 -23.49 -18.19
CA LEU A 472 -5.88 -22.20 -17.66
C LEU A 472 -7.41 -22.18 -17.56
N GLU A 473 -8.08 -22.62 -18.62
CA GLU A 473 -9.55 -22.67 -18.70
C GLU A 473 -10.18 -23.53 -17.60
N GLU A 474 -9.51 -24.58 -17.15
CA GLU A 474 -10.03 -25.53 -16.17
C GLU A 474 -9.77 -25.15 -14.70
N LEU A 475 -9.07 -24.04 -14.43
CA LEU A 475 -8.71 -23.66 -13.06
C LEU A 475 -9.90 -23.24 -12.18
N ASN A 476 -9.83 -23.66 -10.92
CA ASN A 476 -10.66 -23.25 -9.81
C ASN A 476 -9.90 -22.24 -8.93
N VAL A 477 -10.21 -20.95 -9.08
CA VAL A 477 -9.45 -19.86 -8.47
C VAL A 477 -10.29 -19.16 -7.41
N PHE A 478 -9.66 -18.78 -6.29
CA PHE A 478 -10.24 -17.86 -5.32
C PHE A 478 -9.49 -16.54 -5.32
N LEU A 479 -10.17 -15.45 -5.70
CA LEU A 479 -9.66 -14.09 -5.64
C LEU A 479 -10.22 -13.40 -4.39
N VAL A 480 -9.33 -12.99 -3.49
CA VAL A 480 -9.69 -12.30 -2.24
C VAL A 480 -9.47 -10.80 -2.37
N GLY A 481 -10.55 -10.05 -2.49
CA GLY A 481 -10.55 -8.61 -2.77
C GLY A 481 -10.86 -8.29 -4.22
N SER A 482 -11.66 -7.24 -4.45
CA SER A 482 -12.08 -6.72 -5.75
C SER A 482 -11.83 -5.21 -5.88
N GLY A 483 -10.88 -4.69 -5.08
CA GLY A 483 -10.37 -3.33 -5.14
C GLY A 483 -9.48 -3.07 -6.37
N ALA A 484 -8.43 -2.24 -6.21
CA ALA A 484 -7.56 -1.84 -7.33
C ALA A 484 -6.89 -3.06 -8.00
N LEU A 485 -6.14 -3.84 -7.22
CA LEU A 485 -5.52 -5.09 -7.67
C LEU A 485 -6.57 -6.08 -8.18
N GLY A 486 -7.71 -6.20 -7.48
CA GLY A 486 -8.74 -7.17 -7.83
C GLY A 486 -9.41 -6.87 -9.18
N CYS A 487 -9.63 -5.60 -9.52
CA CYS A 487 -10.12 -5.20 -10.83
C CYS A 487 -9.14 -5.56 -11.97
N GLU A 488 -7.85 -5.30 -11.77
CA GLU A 488 -6.81 -5.66 -12.73
C GLU A 488 -6.64 -7.18 -12.86
N PHE A 489 -6.64 -7.92 -11.75
CA PHE A 489 -6.64 -9.39 -11.79
C PHE A 489 -7.86 -9.94 -12.51
N LEU A 490 -9.05 -9.41 -12.26
CA LEU A 490 -10.26 -9.87 -12.97
C LEU A 490 -10.18 -9.63 -14.48
N LYS A 491 -9.60 -8.50 -14.90
CA LYS A 491 -9.30 -8.22 -16.30
C LYS A 491 -8.32 -9.25 -16.86
N ASP A 492 -7.17 -9.44 -16.22
CA ASP A 492 -6.13 -10.35 -16.73
C ASP A 492 -6.60 -11.80 -16.73
N LEU A 493 -7.22 -12.29 -15.65
CA LEU A 493 -7.77 -13.65 -15.57
C LEU A 493 -8.84 -13.89 -16.63
N ALA A 494 -9.73 -12.92 -16.89
CA ALA A 494 -10.73 -13.02 -17.95
C ALA A 494 -10.09 -13.06 -19.34
N LEU A 495 -9.10 -12.20 -19.60
CA LEU A 495 -8.38 -12.16 -20.88
C LEU A 495 -7.55 -13.43 -21.11
N MET A 496 -6.94 -13.96 -20.06
CA MET A 496 -6.14 -15.19 -20.08
C MET A 496 -6.97 -16.46 -20.28
N GLY A 497 -8.30 -16.36 -20.13
CA GLY A 497 -9.21 -17.50 -20.23
C GLY A 497 -9.28 -18.34 -18.94
N VAL A 498 -8.83 -17.82 -17.80
CA VAL A 498 -8.89 -18.54 -16.53
C VAL A 498 -10.34 -18.82 -16.16
N ALA A 499 -10.64 -20.05 -15.72
CA ALA A 499 -11.98 -20.47 -15.32
C ALA A 499 -13.05 -20.32 -16.43
N CYS A 500 -12.66 -20.36 -17.70
CA CYS A 500 -13.59 -20.28 -18.84
C CYS A 500 -14.02 -21.67 -19.37
N GLY A 501 -13.34 -22.73 -18.94
CA GLY A 501 -13.57 -24.12 -19.37
C GLY A 501 -14.67 -24.83 -18.60
N GLY A 502 -14.96 -26.07 -18.97
CA GLY A 502 -16.02 -26.91 -18.40
C GLY A 502 -15.97 -27.03 -16.87
N ALA A 503 -14.79 -27.33 -16.34
CA ALA A 503 -14.53 -27.62 -14.93
C ALA A 503 -13.97 -26.44 -14.11
N GLY A 504 -13.64 -25.32 -14.76
CA GLY A 504 -13.07 -24.15 -14.10
C GLY A 504 -14.12 -23.25 -13.44
N HIS A 505 -13.73 -22.57 -12.37
CA HIS A 505 -14.60 -21.65 -11.63
C HIS A 505 -13.81 -20.58 -10.85
N LEU A 506 -14.18 -19.32 -11.02
CA LEU A 506 -13.58 -18.18 -10.29
C LEU A 506 -14.51 -17.70 -9.16
N THR A 507 -14.11 -17.85 -7.90
CA THR A 507 -14.82 -17.20 -6.78
C THR A 507 -14.13 -15.88 -6.44
N VAL A 508 -14.89 -14.80 -6.29
CA VAL A 508 -14.38 -13.49 -5.87
C VAL A 508 -15.13 -13.04 -4.64
N THR A 509 -14.42 -12.60 -3.59
CA THR A 509 -15.08 -12.03 -2.41
C THR A 509 -14.52 -10.67 -2.05
N ASP A 510 -15.40 -9.77 -1.62
CA ASP A 510 -15.09 -8.43 -1.13
C ASP A 510 -16.32 -7.89 -0.40
N ASP A 511 -16.16 -7.48 0.85
CA ASP A 511 -17.26 -6.98 1.68
C ASP A 511 -17.47 -5.46 1.57
N ASP A 512 -16.64 -4.76 0.79
CA ASP A 512 -16.77 -3.33 0.58
C ASP A 512 -17.78 -2.96 -0.53
N VAL A 513 -18.24 -1.71 -0.44
CA VAL A 513 -18.99 -1.02 -1.49
C VAL A 513 -18.12 -0.06 -2.29
N ILE A 514 -18.54 0.27 -3.49
CA ILE A 514 -17.82 1.16 -4.40
C ILE A 514 -17.98 2.61 -3.94
N GLU A 515 -16.87 3.31 -3.78
CA GLU A 515 -16.82 4.74 -3.49
C GLU A 515 -16.38 5.56 -4.71
N LYS A 516 -16.66 6.87 -4.70
CA LYS A 516 -16.21 7.78 -5.76
C LYS A 516 -14.67 7.81 -5.90
N SER A 517 -13.96 7.78 -4.78
CA SER A 517 -12.49 7.77 -4.71
C SER A 517 -11.86 6.55 -5.39
N ASN A 518 -12.64 5.48 -5.62
CA ASN A 518 -12.17 4.22 -6.17
C ASN A 518 -12.00 4.25 -7.70
N LEU A 519 -12.82 5.06 -8.38
CA LEU A 519 -12.98 5.04 -9.84
C LEU A 519 -11.71 5.37 -10.63
N THR A 520 -10.73 6.01 -9.99
CA THR A 520 -9.44 6.38 -10.59
C THR A 520 -8.47 5.21 -10.78
N ARG A 521 -8.72 4.07 -10.14
CA ARG A 521 -7.83 2.89 -10.21
C ARG A 521 -8.58 1.55 -10.22
N GLN A 522 -9.90 1.58 -10.00
CA GLN A 522 -10.78 0.41 -10.05
C GLN A 522 -11.63 0.51 -11.32
N PHE A 523 -10.98 0.38 -12.46
CA PHE A 523 -11.51 0.77 -13.76
C PHE A 523 -12.71 -0.07 -14.24
N LEU A 524 -13.02 -1.19 -13.58
CA LEU A 524 -14.23 -1.96 -13.84
C LEU A 524 -15.51 -1.24 -13.38
N PHE A 525 -15.37 -0.22 -12.54
CA PHE A 525 -16.49 0.53 -11.99
C PHE A 525 -16.75 1.84 -12.74
N ARG A 526 -17.98 2.33 -12.64
CA ARG A 526 -18.45 3.62 -13.16
C ARG A 526 -19.17 4.40 -12.07
N ASN A 527 -19.44 5.69 -12.33
CA ASN A 527 -20.21 6.54 -11.41
C ASN A 527 -21.55 5.91 -10.98
N HIS A 528 -22.24 5.20 -11.87
CA HIS A 528 -23.52 4.54 -11.56
C HIS A 528 -23.38 3.27 -10.70
N ASN A 529 -22.15 2.83 -10.41
CA ASN A 529 -21.87 1.71 -9.50
C ASN A 529 -21.59 2.17 -8.06
N VAL A 530 -21.40 3.48 -7.82
CA VAL A 530 -21.14 4.00 -6.46
C VAL A 530 -22.26 3.58 -5.50
N GLY A 531 -21.88 3.06 -4.33
CA GLY A 531 -22.77 2.48 -3.32
C GLY A 531 -23.17 1.01 -3.56
N LYS A 532 -22.80 0.40 -4.70
CA LYS A 532 -23.01 -1.05 -4.94
C LYS A 532 -21.83 -1.86 -4.44
N SER A 533 -22.04 -3.15 -4.21
CA SER A 533 -20.96 -4.10 -3.87
C SER A 533 -19.86 -4.13 -4.95
N LYS A 534 -18.60 -4.12 -4.50
CA LYS A 534 -17.43 -4.22 -5.39
C LYS A 534 -17.39 -5.56 -6.11
N SER A 535 -17.49 -6.68 -5.37
CA SER A 535 -17.35 -8.03 -5.95
C SER A 535 -18.42 -8.35 -6.99
N LEU A 536 -19.68 -7.98 -6.72
CA LEU A 536 -20.80 -8.15 -7.65
C LEU A 536 -20.58 -7.37 -8.94
N SER A 537 -20.26 -6.07 -8.81
CA SER A 537 -20.06 -5.18 -9.97
C SER A 537 -18.83 -5.57 -10.78
N ALA A 538 -17.75 -6.02 -10.11
CA ALA A 538 -16.50 -6.40 -10.76
C ALA A 538 -16.68 -7.68 -11.60
N ILE A 539 -17.40 -8.67 -11.08
CA ILE A 539 -17.73 -9.88 -11.85
C ILE A 539 -18.64 -9.58 -13.04
N GLU A 540 -19.61 -8.67 -12.89
CA GLU A 540 -20.45 -8.26 -14.01
C GLU A 540 -19.61 -7.64 -15.13
N ALA A 541 -18.67 -6.75 -14.79
CA ALA A 541 -17.74 -6.17 -15.75
C ALA A 541 -16.80 -7.22 -16.37
N ALA A 542 -16.24 -8.13 -15.57
CA ALA A 542 -15.35 -9.19 -16.06
C ALA A 542 -16.04 -10.14 -17.04
N ARG A 543 -17.34 -10.45 -16.83
CA ARG A 543 -18.13 -11.24 -17.79
C ARG A 543 -18.43 -10.51 -19.09
N ARG A 544 -18.42 -9.17 -19.09
CA ARG A 544 -18.50 -8.39 -20.34
C ARG A 544 -17.18 -8.46 -21.12
N ILE A 545 -16.04 -8.48 -20.41
CA ILE A 545 -14.72 -8.72 -21.02
C ILE A 545 -14.68 -10.12 -21.63
N ASN A 546 -15.10 -11.13 -20.87
CA ASN A 546 -15.17 -12.52 -21.34
C ASN A 546 -16.47 -13.23 -20.93
N PRO A 547 -17.44 -13.40 -21.85
CA PRO A 547 -18.70 -14.08 -21.57
C PRO A 547 -18.54 -15.54 -21.14
N SER A 548 -17.42 -16.18 -21.45
CA SER A 548 -17.12 -17.56 -21.05
C SER A 548 -16.68 -17.69 -19.60
N LEU A 549 -16.37 -16.58 -18.91
CA LEU A 549 -15.89 -16.59 -17.53
C LEU A 549 -16.94 -17.13 -16.57
N LYS A 550 -16.65 -18.27 -15.94
CA LYS A 550 -17.48 -18.85 -14.89
C LYS A 550 -17.05 -18.32 -13.55
N SER A 551 -17.95 -17.61 -12.88
CA SER A 551 -17.59 -16.93 -11.64
C SER A 551 -18.71 -16.82 -10.62
N THR A 552 -18.38 -16.64 -9.34
CA THR A 552 -19.33 -16.38 -8.26
C THR A 552 -18.85 -15.21 -7.39
N PRO A 553 -19.66 -14.14 -7.26
CA PRO A 553 -19.40 -13.06 -6.31
C PRO A 553 -19.88 -13.44 -4.91
N LEU A 554 -19.05 -13.18 -3.91
CA LEU A 554 -19.37 -13.22 -2.50
C LEU A 554 -19.10 -11.85 -1.86
N GLN A 555 -19.75 -11.58 -0.74
CA GLN A 555 -19.61 -10.32 0.01
C GLN A 555 -19.12 -10.57 1.44
N ASP A 556 -18.62 -11.78 1.69
CA ASP A 556 -18.17 -12.21 3.00
C ASP A 556 -16.69 -11.86 3.17
N ARG A 557 -16.38 -11.12 4.23
CA ARG A 557 -15.00 -10.85 4.64
C ARG A 557 -14.28 -12.16 4.94
N VAL A 558 -13.11 -12.39 4.35
CA VAL A 558 -12.31 -13.58 4.67
C VAL A 558 -11.69 -13.44 6.06
N ALA A 559 -12.34 -14.04 7.05
CA ALA A 559 -11.99 -13.94 8.47
C ALA A 559 -12.45 -15.19 9.24
N PRO A 560 -11.92 -15.45 10.46
CA PRO A 560 -12.34 -16.58 11.29
C PRO A 560 -13.85 -16.70 11.50
N SER A 561 -14.57 -15.57 11.56
CA SER A 561 -16.03 -15.51 11.71
C SER A 561 -16.82 -16.05 10.51
N THR A 562 -16.18 -16.18 9.34
CA THR A 562 -16.80 -16.58 8.06
C THR A 562 -16.39 -17.98 7.60
N GLU A 563 -15.71 -18.76 8.43
CA GLU A 563 -15.28 -20.12 8.08
C GLU A 563 -16.45 -21.08 7.80
N GLY A 564 -17.68 -20.73 8.18
CA GLY A 564 -18.88 -21.45 7.72
C GLY A 564 -19.12 -21.32 6.20
N VAL A 565 -18.80 -20.16 5.62
CA VAL A 565 -18.85 -19.89 4.17
C VAL A 565 -17.61 -20.46 3.50
N PHE A 566 -16.42 -20.05 3.97
CA PHE A 566 -15.12 -20.52 3.49
C PHE A 566 -14.66 -21.77 4.24
N ASN A 567 -15.51 -22.79 4.21
CA ASN A 567 -15.30 -24.05 4.91
C ASN A 567 -14.31 -24.97 4.17
N THR A 568 -14.01 -26.14 4.75
CA THR A 568 -13.10 -27.12 4.16
C THR A 568 -13.46 -27.47 2.71
N ALA A 569 -14.74 -27.75 2.41
CA ALA A 569 -15.15 -28.15 1.07
C ALA A 569 -14.88 -27.02 0.04
N PHE A 570 -15.02 -25.76 0.45
CA PHE A 570 -14.65 -24.62 -0.37
C PHE A 570 -13.15 -24.58 -0.66
N TRP A 571 -12.30 -24.68 0.37
CA TRP A 571 -10.84 -24.61 0.19
C TRP A 571 -10.31 -25.81 -0.58
N SER A 572 -10.78 -27.03 -0.30
CA SER A 572 -10.26 -28.27 -0.87
C SER A 572 -10.35 -28.31 -2.41
N LYS A 573 -11.39 -27.74 -3.00
CA LYS A 573 -11.60 -27.71 -4.47
C LYS A 573 -10.77 -26.67 -5.22
N LEU A 574 -10.10 -25.74 -4.53
CA LEU A 574 -9.34 -24.67 -5.19
C LEU A 574 -8.03 -25.21 -5.75
N ASP A 575 -7.63 -24.74 -6.92
CA ASP A 575 -6.31 -24.98 -7.49
C ASP A 575 -5.30 -23.96 -6.96
N LEU A 576 -5.73 -22.69 -6.78
CA LEU A 576 -4.90 -21.61 -6.26
C LEU A 576 -5.72 -20.44 -5.71
N VAL A 577 -5.03 -19.56 -4.99
CA VAL A 577 -5.59 -18.34 -4.38
C VAL A 577 -4.79 -17.12 -4.83
N VAL A 578 -5.49 -16.02 -5.09
CA VAL A 578 -4.90 -14.73 -5.44
C VAL A 578 -5.37 -13.69 -4.44
N ASN A 579 -4.44 -12.99 -3.79
CA ASN A 579 -4.74 -11.88 -2.90
C ASN A 579 -4.76 -10.55 -3.66
N ALA A 580 -5.78 -9.75 -3.38
CA ALA A 580 -5.97 -8.37 -3.81
C ALA A 580 -6.36 -7.49 -2.62
N LEU A 581 -5.62 -7.66 -1.52
CA LEU A 581 -5.90 -7.10 -0.21
C LEU A 581 -5.20 -5.76 0.02
N ASP A 582 -5.63 -5.01 1.03
CA ASP A 582 -5.08 -3.70 1.39
C ASP A 582 -4.54 -3.64 2.83
N ASN A 583 -4.67 -4.71 3.61
CA ASN A 583 -4.23 -4.77 5.00
C ASN A 583 -3.47 -6.07 5.32
N ILE A 584 -2.49 -5.98 6.22
CA ILE A 584 -1.59 -7.09 6.59
C ILE A 584 -2.35 -8.21 7.33
N LYS A 585 -3.35 -7.86 8.15
CA LYS A 585 -4.12 -8.85 8.94
C LYS A 585 -4.86 -9.85 8.05
N ALA A 586 -5.55 -9.37 7.03
CA ALA A 586 -6.24 -10.22 6.07
C ALA A 586 -5.25 -11.08 5.26
N ARG A 587 -4.09 -10.51 4.87
CA ARG A 587 -3.03 -11.25 4.16
C ARG A 587 -2.53 -12.43 4.99
N LEU A 588 -2.16 -12.18 6.24
CA LEU A 588 -1.70 -13.23 7.18
C LEU A 588 -2.77 -14.29 7.42
N TYR A 589 -4.04 -13.90 7.50
CA TYR A 589 -5.12 -14.88 7.64
C TYR A 589 -5.25 -15.77 6.40
N VAL A 590 -5.31 -15.20 5.18
CA VAL A 590 -5.38 -15.99 3.94
C VAL A 590 -4.13 -16.86 3.76
N ASP A 591 -2.94 -16.34 4.05
CA ASP A 591 -1.67 -17.09 4.05
C ASP A 591 -1.76 -18.31 4.97
N SER A 592 -2.22 -18.14 6.22
CA SER A 592 -2.40 -19.25 7.15
C SER A 592 -3.37 -20.33 6.62
N ARG A 593 -4.45 -19.93 5.93
CA ARG A 593 -5.40 -20.87 5.32
C ARG A 593 -4.77 -21.58 4.12
N CYS A 594 -3.99 -20.89 3.30
CA CYS A 594 -3.27 -21.49 2.18
C CYS A 594 -2.24 -22.51 2.66
N VAL A 595 -1.48 -22.21 3.72
CA VAL A 595 -0.59 -23.17 4.41
C VAL A 595 -1.38 -24.37 4.93
N PHE A 596 -2.49 -24.14 5.60
CA PHE A 596 -3.31 -25.20 6.16
C PHE A 596 -3.94 -26.12 5.09
N PHE A 597 -4.39 -25.57 3.96
CA PHE A 597 -4.99 -26.37 2.88
C PHE A 597 -4.00 -26.79 1.78
N GLY A 598 -2.72 -26.43 1.90
CA GLY A 598 -1.70 -26.72 0.89
C GLY A 598 -2.03 -26.07 -0.46
N LYS A 599 -2.45 -24.80 -0.45
CA LYS A 599 -2.84 -24.06 -1.66
C LYS A 599 -1.78 -23.06 -2.08
N PRO A 600 -1.41 -23.00 -3.37
CA PRO A 600 -0.63 -21.89 -3.92
C PRO A 600 -1.33 -20.56 -3.66
N LEU A 601 -0.56 -19.60 -3.17
CA LEU A 601 -1.00 -18.22 -2.93
C LEU A 601 -0.13 -17.26 -3.73
N PHE A 602 -0.80 -16.39 -4.49
CA PHE A 602 -0.20 -15.30 -5.23
C PHE A 602 -0.52 -13.98 -4.53
N GLU A 603 0.51 -13.31 -4.01
CA GLU A 603 0.41 -12.11 -3.19
C GLU A 603 0.99 -10.89 -3.91
N SER A 604 0.37 -9.72 -3.71
CA SER A 604 0.87 -8.46 -4.24
C SER A 604 0.44 -7.25 -3.42
N GLY A 605 1.28 -6.22 -3.43
CA GLY A 605 1.07 -4.96 -2.71
C GLY A 605 1.48 -3.76 -3.56
N THR A 606 0.81 -2.63 -3.36
CA THR A 606 1.13 -1.36 -4.03
C THR A 606 1.12 -0.20 -3.05
N LEU A 607 2.07 0.73 -3.19
CA LEU A 607 2.15 1.99 -2.46
C LEU A 607 2.63 3.10 -3.41
N GLY A 608 1.71 3.88 -3.95
CA GLY A 608 2.00 4.88 -4.97
C GLY A 608 2.68 4.28 -6.21
N THR A 609 3.92 4.68 -6.49
CA THR A 609 4.74 4.13 -7.59
C THR A 609 5.45 2.82 -7.24
N LYS A 610 5.40 2.39 -5.98
CA LYS A 610 6.07 1.19 -5.47
C LYS A 610 5.13 -0.02 -5.53
N CYS A 611 5.65 -1.19 -5.83
CA CYS A 611 4.92 -2.45 -5.63
C CYS A 611 5.85 -3.62 -5.32
N ASN A 612 5.25 -4.67 -4.77
CA ASN A 612 5.90 -5.95 -4.60
C ASN A 612 4.98 -7.11 -5.01
N THR A 613 5.58 -8.23 -5.40
CA THR A 613 4.87 -9.49 -5.65
C THR A 613 5.60 -10.64 -4.95
N GLN A 614 4.84 -11.58 -4.40
CA GLN A 614 5.37 -12.76 -3.71
C GLN A 614 4.54 -14.00 -4.01
N MET A 615 5.22 -15.11 -4.22
CA MET A 615 4.63 -16.38 -4.60
C MET A 615 4.87 -17.35 -3.46
N VAL A 616 3.78 -17.82 -2.87
CA VAL A 616 3.77 -18.73 -1.73
C VAL A 616 3.28 -20.09 -2.21
N LEU A 617 4.22 -21.02 -2.40
CA LEU A 617 3.99 -22.29 -3.06
C LEU A 617 4.20 -23.46 -2.09
N PRO A 618 3.20 -24.35 -1.95
CA PRO A 618 3.27 -25.51 -1.06
C PRO A 618 4.53 -26.34 -1.25
N HIS A 619 5.20 -26.66 -0.14
CA HIS A 619 6.41 -27.48 -0.08
C HIS A 619 7.60 -26.96 -0.91
N LEU A 620 7.54 -25.72 -1.41
CA LEU A 620 8.58 -25.16 -2.25
C LEU A 620 9.15 -23.85 -1.68
N THR A 621 8.29 -22.91 -1.25
CA THR A 621 8.71 -21.60 -0.76
C THR A 621 8.31 -21.37 0.69
N GLU A 622 8.91 -20.36 1.32
CA GLU A 622 8.35 -19.78 2.54
C GLU A 622 6.92 -19.26 2.33
N ASN A 623 6.19 -19.09 3.44
CA ASN A 623 4.88 -18.44 3.47
C ASN A 623 5.04 -16.92 3.65
N TYR A 624 3.97 -16.16 3.39
CA TYR A 624 4.01 -14.69 3.50
C TYR A 624 4.38 -14.24 4.92
N GLY A 625 3.82 -14.88 5.95
CA GLY A 625 4.09 -14.56 7.36
C GLY A 625 5.49 -14.91 7.89
N PHE A 626 6.38 -15.49 7.07
CA PHE A 626 7.75 -15.81 7.50
C PHE A 626 8.61 -14.56 7.67
N SER A 627 8.49 -13.61 6.74
CA SER A 627 9.14 -12.31 6.79
C SER A 627 8.25 -11.31 7.51
N ARG A 628 8.79 -10.59 8.52
CA ARG A 628 8.06 -9.54 9.22
C ARG A 628 8.33 -8.19 8.59
N ASP A 629 7.29 -7.57 8.06
CA ASP A 629 7.34 -6.16 7.68
C ASP A 629 7.64 -5.28 8.91
N PRO A 630 8.37 -4.17 8.75
CA PRO A 630 8.60 -3.23 9.83
C PRO A 630 7.27 -2.73 10.41
N PRO A 631 7.10 -2.73 11.74
CA PRO A 631 5.88 -2.18 12.34
C PRO A 631 5.79 -0.67 12.05
N GLU A 632 4.56 -0.15 11.96
CA GLU A 632 4.34 1.30 11.91
C GLU A 632 4.98 1.95 13.15
N LYS A 633 5.76 3.01 12.94
CA LYS A 633 6.32 3.80 14.04
C LYS A 633 5.18 4.61 14.67
N GLU A 634 4.76 4.23 15.87
CA GLU A 634 3.84 5.04 16.67
C GLU A 634 4.62 6.13 17.41
N ALA A 635 4.08 7.35 17.41
CA ALA A 635 4.67 8.45 18.19
C ALA A 635 4.52 8.16 19.69
N PRO A 636 5.52 8.49 20.53
CA PRO A 636 5.40 8.35 21.98
C PRO A 636 4.16 9.10 22.50
N GLN A 637 3.40 8.46 23.40
CA GLN A 637 2.16 9.04 23.93
C GLN A 637 2.38 10.44 24.54
N CYS A 638 3.50 10.66 25.24
CA CYS A 638 3.83 11.96 25.81
C CYS A 638 4.00 13.08 24.75
N ALA A 639 4.57 12.76 23.58
CA ALA A 639 4.71 13.70 22.46
C ALA A 639 3.35 14.04 21.86
N VAL A 640 2.49 13.03 21.63
CA VAL A 640 1.13 13.23 21.11
C VAL A 640 0.28 14.08 22.06
N HIS A 641 0.30 13.78 23.37
CA HIS A 641 -0.57 14.42 24.35
C HIS A 641 -0.10 15.82 24.77
N ASN A 642 1.20 16.08 24.94
CA ASN A 642 1.68 17.32 25.57
C ASN A 642 2.76 18.08 24.81
N PHE A 643 3.57 17.42 24.00
CA PHE A 643 4.74 18.03 23.35
C PHE A 643 4.81 17.73 21.85
N PRO A 644 3.79 18.10 21.06
CA PRO A 644 3.86 17.94 19.62
C PRO A 644 4.90 18.90 19.03
N HIS A 645 5.61 18.43 18.03
CA HIS A 645 6.58 19.21 17.26
C HIS A 645 6.37 19.12 15.75
N ASN A 646 5.47 18.24 15.29
CA ASN A 646 5.04 18.15 13.90
C ASN A 646 3.51 18.05 13.76
N ILE A 647 3.02 18.26 12.54
CA ILE A 647 1.57 18.27 12.26
C ILE A 647 0.92 16.90 12.42
N ASP A 648 1.67 15.81 12.19
CA ASP A 648 1.14 14.45 12.28
C ASP A 648 0.73 14.11 13.73
N GLN A 649 1.54 14.47 14.71
CA GLN A 649 1.20 14.33 16.14
C GLN A 649 -0.05 15.13 16.53
N CYS A 650 -0.22 16.34 15.96
CA CYS A 650 -1.41 17.14 16.19
C CYS A 650 -2.68 16.48 15.62
N LEU A 651 -2.59 15.90 14.42
CA LEU A 651 -3.71 15.20 13.77
C LEU A 651 -4.04 13.87 14.45
N VAL A 652 -3.03 13.13 14.92
CA VAL A 652 -3.25 11.90 15.70
C VAL A 652 -4.06 12.20 16.97
N LEU A 653 -3.72 13.26 17.69
CA LEU A 653 -4.54 13.68 18.83
C LEU A 653 -5.94 14.12 18.38
N ALA A 654 -6.06 14.90 17.30
CA ALA A 654 -7.37 15.33 16.78
C ALA A 654 -8.30 14.14 16.47
N GLN A 655 -7.76 13.08 15.87
CA GLN A 655 -8.49 11.84 15.59
C GLN A 655 -8.86 11.10 16.88
N SER A 656 -7.95 11.02 17.84
CA SER A 656 -8.24 10.43 19.17
C SER A 656 -9.38 11.16 19.87
N GLU A 657 -9.36 12.50 19.87
CA GLU A 657 -10.41 13.32 20.44
C GLU A 657 -11.73 13.21 19.67
N PHE A 658 -11.69 13.02 18.35
CA PHE A 658 -12.88 12.73 17.54
C PHE A 658 -13.51 11.39 17.96
N VAL A 659 -12.73 10.32 17.98
CA VAL A 659 -13.20 8.96 18.34
C VAL A 659 -13.72 8.96 19.78
N GLY A 660 -13.02 9.59 20.72
CA GLY A 660 -13.47 9.71 22.10
C GLY A 660 -14.82 10.43 22.22
N ASN A 661 -14.91 11.67 21.72
CA ASN A 661 -16.09 12.51 21.92
C ASN A 661 -17.33 12.09 21.11
N PHE A 662 -17.13 11.52 19.92
CA PHE A 662 -18.21 11.34 18.96
C PHE A 662 -18.52 9.87 18.62
N ASP A 663 -17.69 8.91 19.03
CA ASP A 663 -17.92 7.47 18.78
C ASP A 663 -17.93 6.63 20.07
N THR A 664 -16.85 6.67 20.86
CA THR A 664 -16.70 5.82 22.06
C THR A 664 -17.69 6.20 23.15
N ILE A 665 -17.68 7.45 23.60
CA ILE A 665 -18.59 7.95 24.64
C ILE A 665 -20.07 7.70 24.29
N PRO A 666 -20.57 8.00 23.07
CA PRO A 666 -21.97 7.72 22.74
C PRO A 666 -22.31 6.23 22.66
N ARG A 667 -21.39 5.35 22.24
CA ARG A 667 -21.63 3.89 22.27
C ARG A 667 -21.77 3.38 23.69
N GLU A 668 -20.83 3.73 24.56
CA GLU A 668 -20.86 3.34 25.97
C GLU A 668 -22.07 3.92 26.70
N THR A 669 -22.42 5.18 26.40
CA THR A 669 -23.63 5.80 26.95
C THR A 669 -24.90 5.12 26.41
N ALA A 670 -24.92 4.70 25.14
CA ALA A 670 -26.05 3.95 24.58
C ALA A 670 -26.21 2.57 25.25
N ASP A 671 -25.12 1.87 25.55
CA ASP A 671 -25.14 0.63 26.32
C ASP A 671 -25.69 0.84 27.73
N PHE A 672 -25.25 1.89 28.42
CA PHE A 672 -25.82 2.26 29.73
C PHE A 672 -27.32 2.63 29.61
N LEU A 673 -27.72 3.38 28.58
CA LEU A 673 -29.13 3.72 28.36
C LEU A 673 -29.99 2.47 28.06
N ALA A 674 -29.43 1.44 27.42
CA ALA A 674 -30.12 0.18 27.17
C ALA A 674 -30.23 -0.67 28.46
N LYS A 675 -29.12 -0.86 29.17
CA LYS A 675 -28.96 -1.87 30.23
C LYS A 675 -29.05 -1.31 31.66
N GLY A 676 -28.88 0.00 31.85
CA GLY A 676 -28.89 0.65 33.16
C GLY A 676 -27.77 0.15 34.08
N PRO A 677 -28.02 0.00 35.39
CA PRO A 677 -27.01 -0.49 36.35
C PRO A 677 -26.41 -1.85 36.00
N ALA A 678 -27.14 -2.71 35.26
CA ALA A 678 -26.65 -4.03 34.85
C ALA A 678 -25.43 -3.96 33.91
N TRP A 679 -25.23 -2.83 33.22
CA TRP A 679 -24.03 -2.62 32.40
C TRP A 679 -22.75 -2.62 33.24
N VAL A 680 -22.78 -2.02 34.43
CA VAL A 680 -21.63 -1.99 35.35
C VAL A 680 -21.25 -3.40 35.80
N ASP A 681 -22.26 -4.25 36.06
CA ASP A 681 -22.02 -5.65 36.41
C ASP A 681 -21.43 -6.46 35.24
N GLU A 682 -21.76 -6.12 33.99
CA GLU A 682 -21.14 -6.72 32.80
C GLU A 682 -19.66 -6.31 32.67
N LEU A 683 -19.33 -5.03 32.87
CA LEU A 683 -17.94 -4.55 32.82
C LEU A 683 -17.08 -5.23 33.89
N ARG A 684 -17.61 -5.38 35.12
CA ARG A 684 -16.96 -6.14 36.20
C ARG A 684 -16.72 -7.60 35.83
N LYS A 685 -17.70 -8.26 35.19
CA LYS A 685 -17.55 -9.65 34.70
C LYS A 685 -16.54 -9.77 33.56
N ALA A 686 -16.32 -8.70 32.80
CA ALA A 686 -15.28 -8.62 31.78
C ALA A 686 -13.88 -8.31 32.36
N ASN A 687 -13.72 -8.32 33.69
CA ASN A 687 -12.50 -7.99 34.42
C ASN A 687 -12.00 -6.55 34.21
N GLU A 688 -12.90 -5.59 33.94
CA GLU A 688 -12.53 -4.17 34.02
C GLU A 688 -12.40 -3.73 35.48
N ASN A 689 -11.40 -2.88 35.77
CA ASN A 689 -11.18 -2.35 37.11
C ASN A 689 -12.11 -1.16 37.41
N GLU A 690 -12.32 -0.85 38.69
CA GLU A 690 -13.27 0.19 39.13
C GLU A 690 -12.88 1.59 38.61
N SER A 691 -11.59 1.93 38.52
CA SER A 691 -11.14 3.20 37.92
C SER A 691 -11.58 3.35 36.46
N THR A 692 -11.40 2.31 35.64
CA THR A 692 -11.82 2.32 34.23
C THR A 692 -13.34 2.43 34.11
N ILE A 693 -14.09 1.75 34.98
CA ILE A 693 -15.55 1.86 35.03
C ILE A 693 -15.99 3.28 35.40
N LEU A 694 -15.34 3.89 36.38
CA LEU A 694 -15.63 5.27 36.80
C LEU A 694 -15.30 6.27 35.69
N ASP A 695 -14.20 6.09 34.96
CA ASP A 695 -13.84 6.91 33.79
C ASP A 695 -14.91 6.83 32.69
N LYS A 696 -15.43 5.64 32.38
CA LYS A 696 -16.52 5.46 31.40
C LYS A 696 -17.84 6.12 31.85
N LEU A 697 -18.15 6.05 33.14
CA LEU A 697 -19.39 6.60 33.70
C LEU A 697 -19.35 8.11 33.87
N ARG A 698 -18.25 8.65 34.41
CA ARG A 698 -18.15 10.04 34.86
C ARG A 698 -17.08 10.85 34.13
N GLY A 699 -16.07 10.22 33.53
CA GLY A 699 -14.81 10.89 33.17
C GLY A 699 -13.99 11.27 34.42
N ASP A 700 -12.77 11.79 34.24
CA ASP A 700 -11.93 12.27 35.34
C ASP A 700 -12.43 13.63 35.87
N PRO A 701 -12.97 13.69 37.10
CA PRO A 701 -13.53 14.92 37.67
C PRO A 701 -12.49 16.02 37.91
N ARG A 702 -11.18 15.71 37.88
CA ARG A 702 -10.07 16.67 38.06
C ARG A 702 -9.74 17.42 36.76
N VAL A 703 -10.27 16.98 35.62
CA VAL A 703 -9.87 17.48 34.32
C VAL A 703 -10.87 18.55 33.83
N HIS A 704 -10.85 19.72 34.47
CA HIS A 704 -11.51 20.93 33.95
C HIS A 704 -10.88 21.48 32.64
N CYS A 705 -9.87 20.80 32.10
CA CYS A 705 -9.11 21.16 30.91
C CYS A 705 -8.99 20.02 29.86
N GLY A 706 -10.03 19.18 29.72
CA GLY A 706 -10.31 18.46 28.47
C GLY A 706 -9.60 17.12 28.21
N MET A 707 -9.62 16.19 29.16
CA MET A 707 -9.49 14.76 28.87
C MET A 707 -10.58 14.01 29.62
N SER A 708 -11.29 13.16 28.88
CA SER A 708 -12.43 12.31 29.28
C SER A 708 -13.72 13.04 29.66
N GLY A 709 -14.76 12.78 28.87
CA GLY A 709 -16.14 12.87 29.33
C GLY A 709 -16.69 11.47 29.52
N GLY A 710 -17.58 11.28 30.49
CA GLY A 710 -18.33 10.02 30.66
C GLY A 710 -19.78 10.13 30.20
N ALA A 711 -20.56 9.06 30.39
CA ALA A 711 -22.01 9.12 30.25
C ALA A 711 -22.63 10.27 31.05
N TYR A 712 -22.09 10.57 32.23
CA TYR A 712 -22.49 11.67 33.11
C TYR A 712 -22.31 13.02 32.41
N ASP A 713 -21.16 13.28 31.81
CA ASP A 713 -20.92 14.56 31.14
C ASP A 713 -21.82 14.71 29.91
N LEU A 714 -22.00 13.64 29.13
CA LEU A 714 -22.85 13.68 27.96
C LEU A 714 -24.33 13.96 28.31
N LEU A 715 -24.86 13.31 29.35
CA LEU A 715 -26.29 13.36 29.68
C LEU A 715 -26.67 14.41 30.73
N ILE A 716 -25.72 14.87 31.55
CA ILE A 716 -25.97 15.73 32.71
C ILE A 716 -25.12 17.01 32.62
N ALA A 717 -23.80 16.93 32.79
CA ALA A 717 -22.96 18.12 32.98
C ALA A 717 -22.85 19.01 31.72
N GLU A 718 -22.75 18.38 30.55
CA GLU A 718 -22.60 19.03 29.25
C GLU A 718 -23.78 18.73 28.29
N ARG A 719 -24.97 18.48 28.86
CA ARG A 719 -26.18 18.14 28.09
C ARG A 719 -26.50 19.25 27.10
N SER A 720 -26.64 18.87 25.82
CA SER A 720 -27.04 19.78 24.75
C SER A 720 -28.42 19.36 24.23
N ALA A 721 -29.45 20.19 24.42
CA ALA A 721 -30.82 19.88 24.00
C ALA A 721 -31.24 20.58 22.69
N THR A 722 -30.46 21.56 22.24
CA THR A 722 -30.73 22.36 21.04
C THR A 722 -29.43 22.60 20.28
N TRP A 723 -29.52 22.90 18.98
CA TRP A 723 -28.33 23.19 18.17
C TRP A 723 -27.49 24.38 18.71
N PRO A 724 -28.08 25.50 19.19
CA PRO A 724 -27.30 26.54 19.89
C PRO A 724 -26.57 26.05 21.15
N ALA A 725 -27.15 25.08 21.89
CA ALA A 725 -26.46 24.48 23.03
C ALA A 725 -25.23 23.65 22.60
N CYS A 726 -25.29 22.99 21.44
CA CYS A 726 -24.16 22.30 20.83
C CYS A 726 -23.04 23.28 20.44
N ILE A 727 -23.38 24.48 19.94
CA ILE A 727 -22.41 25.54 19.67
C ILE A 727 -21.75 26.02 20.96
N GLY A 728 -22.53 26.24 22.03
CA GLY A 728 -21.99 26.60 23.34
C GLY A 728 -21.04 25.53 23.89
N TRP A 729 -21.34 24.25 23.68
CA TRP A 729 -20.45 23.13 24.00
C TRP A 729 -19.15 23.19 23.20
N ALA A 730 -19.23 23.35 21.87
CA ALA A 730 -18.06 23.48 21.00
C ALA A 730 -17.16 24.65 21.44
N ARG A 731 -17.74 25.80 21.78
CA ARG A 731 -16.99 26.97 22.28
C ARG A 731 -16.26 26.69 23.58
N ARG A 732 -16.87 25.96 24.53
CA ARG A 732 -16.21 25.55 25.78
C ARG A 732 -15.07 24.55 25.51
N LYS A 733 -15.26 23.62 24.56
CA LYS A 733 -14.19 22.70 24.15
C LYS A 733 -13.03 23.43 23.50
N PHE A 734 -13.26 24.45 22.67
CA PHE A 734 -12.18 25.31 22.15
C PHE A 734 -11.33 25.87 23.29
N GLU A 735 -11.97 26.49 24.30
CA GLU A 735 -11.25 27.07 25.43
C GLU A 735 -10.45 26.00 26.19
N SER A 736 -11.08 24.84 26.42
CA SER A 736 -10.48 23.74 27.13
C SER A 736 -9.19 23.25 26.44
N TYR A 737 -9.26 22.97 25.13
CA TYR A 737 -8.14 22.39 24.38
C TYR A 737 -7.03 23.39 24.09
N PHE A 738 -7.38 24.59 23.62
CA PHE A 738 -6.41 25.52 23.02
C PHE A 738 -6.01 26.68 23.96
N THR A 739 -6.72 26.86 25.07
CA THR A 739 -6.38 27.86 26.10
C THR A 739 -6.01 27.22 27.42
N HIS A 740 -6.96 26.55 28.09
CA HIS A 740 -6.82 26.12 29.48
C HIS A 740 -5.77 25.02 29.63
N ARG A 741 -5.77 24.02 28.73
CA ARG A 741 -4.78 22.95 28.75
C ARG A 741 -3.36 23.48 28.53
N ILE A 742 -3.20 24.46 27.65
CA ILE A 742 -1.91 25.10 27.41
C ILE A 742 -1.50 25.95 28.61
N ALA A 743 -2.42 26.69 29.22
CA ALA A 743 -2.17 27.46 30.43
C ALA A 743 -1.78 26.56 31.62
N GLN A 744 -2.42 25.39 31.77
CA GLN A 744 -2.04 24.39 32.76
C GLN A 744 -0.64 23.83 32.49
N LEU A 745 -0.34 23.49 31.23
CA LEU A 745 0.99 23.00 30.85
C LEU A 745 2.09 24.03 31.18
N LEU A 746 1.85 25.31 30.91
CA LEU A 746 2.77 26.41 31.25
C LEU A 746 2.84 26.70 32.75
N HIS A 747 1.78 26.40 33.50
CA HIS A 747 1.81 26.47 34.97
C HIS A 747 2.71 25.38 35.55
N ASN A 748 2.59 24.15 35.04
CA ASN A 748 3.42 23.02 35.44
C ASN A 748 4.88 23.20 35.01
N PHE A 749 5.12 23.73 33.80
CA PHE A 749 6.44 23.98 33.25
C PHE A 749 6.55 25.44 32.75
N PRO A 750 6.95 26.37 33.62
CA PRO A 750 7.14 27.77 33.24
C PRO A 750 8.08 27.96 32.04
N PRO A 751 7.98 29.05 31.27
CA PRO A 751 8.84 29.30 30.11
C PRO A 751 10.35 29.28 30.41
N ASP A 752 10.73 29.63 31.65
CA ASP A 752 12.09 29.64 32.17
C ASP A 752 12.47 28.37 32.95
N ALA A 753 11.63 27.33 32.94
CA ALA A 753 11.89 26.07 33.61
C ALA A 753 13.18 25.41 33.12
N THR A 754 13.94 24.83 34.05
CA THR A 754 15.18 24.09 33.77
C THR A 754 15.05 22.65 34.25
N THR A 755 15.78 21.77 33.59
CA THR A 755 15.94 20.36 34.00
C THR A 755 16.90 20.25 35.18
N SER A 756 16.97 19.08 35.81
CA SER A 756 17.92 18.78 36.91
C SER A 756 19.39 19.01 36.54
N ASN A 757 19.72 18.95 35.25
CA ASN A 757 21.08 19.19 34.72
C ASN A 757 21.32 20.67 34.34
N GLY A 758 20.40 21.58 34.63
CA GLY A 758 20.53 23.02 34.35
C GLY A 758 20.26 23.44 32.91
N VAL A 759 19.83 22.51 32.04
CA VAL A 759 19.44 22.80 30.64
C VAL A 759 18.00 23.31 30.60
N PRO A 760 17.64 24.31 29.77
CA PRO A 760 16.27 24.75 29.58
C PRO A 760 15.32 23.58 29.24
N PHE A 761 14.17 23.51 29.93
CA PHE A 761 13.15 22.48 29.72
C PHE A 761 12.54 22.57 28.32
N TRP A 762 12.28 23.81 27.86
CA TRP A 762 11.77 24.12 26.53
C TRP A 762 12.91 24.20 25.50
N SER A 763 13.59 23.07 25.33
CA SER A 763 14.61 22.85 24.31
C SER A 763 14.14 21.76 23.33
N PRO A 764 14.65 21.73 22.08
CA PRO A 764 14.39 20.66 21.13
C PRO A 764 14.35 19.26 21.77
N PRO A 765 13.33 18.43 21.47
CA PRO A 765 12.21 18.63 20.52
C PRO A 765 11.02 19.43 21.08
N LYS A 766 11.04 19.83 22.35
CA LYS A 766 9.89 20.46 23.03
C LYS A 766 9.72 21.93 22.63
N ARG A 767 8.61 22.24 21.97
CA ARG A 767 8.27 23.61 21.55
C ARG A 767 7.46 24.31 22.64
N LEU A 768 7.84 25.53 23.01
CA LEU A 768 7.12 26.35 23.98
C LEU A 768 5.75 26.75 23.42
N PRO A 769 4.61 26.28 24.00
CA PRO A 769 3.30 26.58 23.47
C PRO A 769 2.78 27.95 23.91
N LYS A 770 1.75 28.44 23.22
CA LYS A 770 1.03 29.69 23.53
C LYS A 770 -0.48 29.44 23.58
N PRO A 771 -1.19 29.82 24.65
CA PRO A 771 -2.64 29.77 24.69
C PRO A 771 -3.26 30.62 23.58
N LEU A 772 -4.31 30.13 22.91
CA LEU A 772 -5.05 30.90 21.90
C LEU A 772 -6.21 31.66 22.52
N ALA A 773 -6.43 32.89 22.08
CA ALA A 773 -7.66 33.60 22.36
C ALA A 773 -8.68 33.30 21.24
N PHE A 774 -9.90 32.90 21.60
CA PHE A 774 -10.94 32.68 20.60
C PHE A 774 -11.29 34.00 19.89
N ASP A 775 -11.46 33.90 18.57
CA ASP A 775 -11.83 35.00 17.69
C ASP A 775 -12.81 34.48 16.65
N VAL A 776 -13.96 35.12 16.54
CA VAL A 776 -15.04 34.78 15.60
C VAL A 776 -14.67 35.17 14.16
N ALA A 777 -13.75 36.11 13.97
CA ALA A 777 -13.26 36.52 12.66
C ALA A 777 -12.22 35.54 12.09
N ASP A 778 -11.67 34.66 12.92
CA ASP A 778 -10.69 33.66 12.50
C ASP A 778 -11.41 32.45 11.83
N PRO A 779 -11.17 32.18 10.54
CA PRO A 779 -11.83 31.09 9.84
C PRO A 779 -11.57 29.71 10.44
N LEU A 780 -10.36 29.47 10.98
CA LEU A 780 -9.98 28.19 11.55
C LEU A 780 -10.68 27.96 12.89
N HIS A 781 -10.79 29.01 13.70
CA HIS A 781 -11.54 28.98 14.95
C HIS A 781 -13.00 28.63 14.67
N MET A 782 -13.60 29.28 13.67
CA MET A 782 -14.99 29.01 13.28
C MET A 782 -15.17 27.63 12.66
N GLN A 783 -14.22 27.13 11.87
CA GLN A 783 -14.27 25.78 11.32
C GLN A 783 -14.33 24.71 12.43
N PHE A 784 -13.54 24.88 13.49
CA PHE A 784 -13.60 23.98 14.66
C PHE A 784 -14.99 24.00 15.32
N ILE A 785 -15.57 25.19 15.51
CA ILE A 785 -16.90 25.32 16.12
C ILE A 785 -17.97 24.67 15.24
N ILE A 786 -17.93 24.90 13.92
CA ILE A 786 -18.84 24.29 12.94
C ILE A 786 -18.75 22.77 13.01
N GLY A 787 -17.54 22.21 12.94
CA GLY A 787 -17.33 20.77 13.00
C GLY A 787 -17.84 20.18 14.31
N ALA A 788 -17.33 20.67 15.44
CA ALA A 788 -17.67 20.15 16.76
C ALA A 788 -19.18 20.25 17.09
N ALA A 789 -19.83 21.38 16.77
CA ALA A 789 -21.24 21.58 17.08
C ALA A 789 -22.16 20.67 16.27
N ASN A 790 -21.88 20.49 14.97
CA ASN A 790 -22.71 19.66 14.09
C ASN A 790 -22.53 18.17 14.36
N LEU A 791 -21.31 17.71 14.69
CA LEU A 791 -21.06 16.34 15.13
C LEU A 791 -21.80 16.02 16.44
N ARG A 792 -21.75 16.96 17.40
CA ARG A 792 -22.50 16.86 18.66
C ARG A 792 -24.01 16.81 18.41
N ALA A 793 -24.53 17.62 17.50
CA ALA A 793 -25.94 17.65 17.15
C ALA A 793 -26.40 16.33 16.50
N PHE A 794 -25.65 15.83 15.51
CA PHE A 794 -25.93 14.54 14.87
C PHE A 794 -26.01 13.41 15.88
N MET A 795 -25.02 13.33 16.77
CA MET A 795 -24.93 12.29 17.80
C MET A 795 -26.12 12.27 18.76
N LEU A 796 -26.67 13.45 19.05
CA LEU A 796 -27.82 13.64 19.94
C LEU A 796 -29.17 13.55 19.21
N GLY A 797 -29.17 13.30 17.89
CA GLY A 797 -30.39 13.29 17.07
C GLY A 797 -31.02 14.68 16.86
N ILE A 798 -30.24 15.75 17.04
CA ILE A 798 -30.66 17.14 16.83
C ILE A 798 -30.42 17.50 15.36
N THR A 799 -31.44 17.98 14.67
CA THR A 799 -31.31 18.45 13.27
C THR A 799 -30.71 19.86 13.23
N PRO A 800 -29.50 20.05 12.67
CA PRO A 800 -28.94 21.38 12.43
C PRO A 800 -29.80 22.17 11.42
N PRO A 801 -29.76 23.52 11.46
CA PRO A 801 -30.41 24.32 10.43
C PRO A 801 -29.70 24.19 9.08
N PRO A 802 -30.35 24.48 7.93
CA PRO A 802 -29.76 24.34 6.60
C PRO A 802 -28.48 25.15 6.38
N ASP A 803 -28.33 26.26 7.10
CA ASP A 803 -27.18 27.17 7.10
C ASP A 803 -26.13 26.81 8.17
N CYS A 804 -26.14 25.58 8.70
CA CYS A 804 -25.20 25.12 9.75
C CYS A 804 -23.71 25.10 9.35
N ARG A 805 -23.39 25.39 8.08
CA ARG A 805 -22.03 25.61 7.56
C ARG A 805 -21.65 27.09 7.46
N ASP A 806 -22.60 28.02 7.55
CA ASP A 806 -22.36 29.45 7.41
C ASP A 806 -21.83 30.04 8.74
N PRO A 807 -20.58 30.57 8.76
CA PRO A 807 -20.05 31.23 9.95
C PRO A 807 -20.92 32.38 10.46
N ALA A 808 -21.65 33.07 9.59
CA ALA A 808 -22.55 34.17 9.99
C ALA A 808 -23.76 33.65 10.78
N ALA A 809 -24.35 32.53 10.35
CA ALA A 809 -25.45 31.88 11.06
C ALA A 809 -25.02 31.41 12.46
N LEU A 810 -23.82 30.85 12.59
CA LEU A 810 -23.28 30.45 13.89
C LEU A 810 -22.94 31.65 14.78
N THR A 811 -22.43 32.74 14.21
CA THR A 811 -22.17 33.98 14.94
C THR A 811 -23.47 34.57 15.50
N ALA A 812 -24.53 34.58 14.68
CA ALA A 812 -25.86 35.00 15.12
C ALA A 812 -26.43 34.07 16.21
N ALA A 813 -26.23 32.74 16.08
CA ALA A 813 -26.65 31.77 17.10
C ALA A 813 -25.86 31.91 18.42
N LEU A 814 -24.56 32.18 18.35
CA LEU A 814 -23.72 32.52 19.51
C LEU A 814 -24.20 33.79 20.22
N ALA A 815 -24.66 34.78 19.46
CA ALA A 815 -25.19 36.04 20.00
C ALA A 815 -26.63 35.90 20.53
N ALA A 816 -27.46 35.04 19.94
CA ALA A 816 -28.88 34.88 20.26
C ALA A 816 -29.18 33.86 21.38
N GLY A 817 -28.29 32.89 21.62
CA GLY A 817 -28.46 31.88 22.66
C GLY A 817 -28.10 32.38 24.06
N THR A 818 -29.10 32.77 24.86
CA THR A 818 -29.06 32.91 26.34
C THR A 818 -27.70 33.27 26.97
N GLY A 819 -27.29 34.54 26.86
CA GLY A 819 -26.09 35.09 27.50
C GLY A 819 -24.80 34.66 26.82
N ALA A 820 -23.78 35.54 26.82
CA ALA A 820 -22.44 35.18 26.37
C ALA A 820 -22.09 33.79 26.93
N VAL A 821 -21.77 32.81 26.07
CA VAL A 821 -21.40 31.45 26.49
C VAL A 821 -20.45 31.60 27.67
N ALA A 822 -20.87 31.18 28.86
CA ALA A 822 -20.08 31.38 30.07
C ALA A 822 -18.81 30.52 29.94
N VAL A 823 -17.73 31.16 29.50
CA VAL A 823 -16.40 30.57 29.48
C VAL A 823 -15.77 30.93 30.82
N HIS A 824 -15.56 29.91 31.66
CA HIS A 824 -14.93 30.10 32.96
C HIS A 824 -13.48 30.57 32.78
N SER A 825 -13.02 31.46 33.67
CA SER A 825 -11.60 31.83 33.71
C SER A 825 -10.75 30.65 34.14
N PHE A 826 -9.62 30.44 33.47
CA PHE A 826 -8.65 29.42 33.84
C PHE A 826 -8.21 29.57 35.31
N THR A 827 -8.28 28.48 36.07
CA THR A 827 -7.72 28.35 37.42
C THR A 827 -6.83 27.10 37.43
N PRO A 828 -5.54 27.19 37.79
CA PRO A 828 -4.64 26.04 37.76
C PRO A 828 -5.10 24.94 38.74
N ALA A 829 -5.16 23.71 38.26
CA ALA A 829 -5.28 22.53 39.12
C ALA A 829 -3.92 22.26 39.77
N LEU A 830 -3.86 22.31 41.11
CA LEU A 830 -2.62 22.14 41.88
C LEU A 830 -2.15 20.68 41.95
N ASP A 831 -3.01 19.72 41.60
CA ASP A 831 -2.81 18.27 41.66
C ASP A 831 -2.67 17.61 40.27
N ALA A 832 -2.82 18.37 39.18
CA ALA A 832 -2.68 17.85 37.81
C ALA A 832 -1.22 17.46 37.51
N SER A 833 -0.92 16.16 37.58
CA SER A 833 0.35 15.57 37.16
C SER A 833 0.36 15.43 35.63
N ILE A 834 1.36 16.05 34.98
CA ILE A 834 1.65 15.84 33.57
C ILE A 834 2.85 14.91 33.54
N GLU A 835 2.64 13.67 33.09
CA GLU A 835 3.68 12.65 33.09
C GLU A 835 4.92 13.16 32.34
N THR A 836 6.02 13.25 33.09
CA THR A 836 7.37 13.50 32.60
C THR A 836 8.30 12.43 33.20
N ASP A 837 9.55 12.36 32.75
CA ASP A 837 10.50 11.28 33.10
C ASP A 837 10.82 11.14 34.61
N ASN A 838 10.25 11.97 35.49
CA ASN A 838 10.54 12.02 36.92
C ASN A 838 9.51 11.22 37.76
N LYS A 839 9.58 9.89 37.64
CA LYS A 839 8.65 8.92 38.25
C LYS A 839 8.49 9.01 39.79
N GLU A 840 9.50 9.50 40.51
CA GLU A 840 9.48 9.55 41.98
C GLU A 840 8.63 10.69 42.57
N GLU A 841 8.56 11.85 41.91
CA GLU A 841 7.75 12.98 42.38
C GLU A 841 6.26 12.78 42.09
N ASP A 842 5.95 12.20 40.93
CA ASP A 842 4.59 11.85 40.52
C ASP A 842 3.97 10.79 41.44
N ALA A 843 4.74 9.79 41.87
CA ALA A 843 4.26 8.76 42.80
C ALA A 843 3.87 9.34 44.17
N LYS A 844 4.62 10.32 44.69
CA LYS A 844 4.32 10.98 45.97
C LYS A 844 3.06 11.85 45.88
N ARG A 845 2.83 12.53 44.75
CA ARG A 845 1.62 13.36 44.53
C ARG A 845 0.38 12.50 44.29
N LYS A 846 0.48 11.43 43.48
CA LYS A 846 -0.61 10.45 43.27
C LYS A 846 -1.05 9.80 44.59
N ALA A 847 -0.12 9.44 45.47
CA ALA A 847 -0.43 8.88 46.79
C ALA A 847 -1.16 9.86 47.73
N ALA A 848 -0.81 11.16 47.69
CA ALA A 848 -1.46 12.19 48.50
C ALA A 848 -2.89 12.51 48.03
N ALA A 849 -3.13 12.54 46.71
CA ALA A 849 -4.45 12.75 46.13
C ALA A 849 -5.38 11.55 46.33
N ALA A 850 -4.86 10.31 46.21
CA ALA A 850 -5.62 9.09 46.47
C ALA A 850 -6.07 8.97 47.94
N ALA A 851 -5.28 9.49 48.89
CA ALA A 851 -5.63 9.48 50.31
C ALA A 851 -6.80 10.42 50.70
N ALA A 852 -7.20 11.33 49.81
CA ALA A 852 -8.27 12.31 50.03
C ALA A 852 -9.57 12.02 49.25
N ALA A 853 -9.57 11.03 48.34
CA ALA A 853 -10.70 10.71 47.48
C ALA A 853 -11.67 9.71 48.14
N LYS A 854 -12.97 9.80 47.81
CA LYS A 854 -13.96 8.79 48.19
C LYS A 854 -13.61 7.42 47.56
N PRO A 855 -13.97 6.28 48.17
CA PRO A 855 -13.83 4.96 47.55
C PRO A 855 -14.48 4.91 46.16
N GLU A 856 -13.79 4.37 45.16
CA GLU A 856 -14.24 4.36 43.75
C GLU A 856 -15.60 3.68 43.55
N ASP A 857 -15.87 2.56 44.25
CA ASP A 857 -17.18 1.87 44.22
C ASP A 857 -18.32 2.75 44.77
N GLU A 858 -18.06 3.61 45.75
CA GLU A 858 -19.05 4.57 46.26
C GLU A 858 -19.36 5.64 45.20
N GLN A 859 -18.32 6.15 44.52
CA GLN A 859 -18.48 7.12 43.43
C GLN A 859 -19.25 6.53 42.25
N ILE A 860 -18.98 5.28 41.87
CA ILE A 860 -19.70 4.58 40.80
C ILE A 860 -21.19 4.48 41.14
N ARG A 861 -21.54 4.12 42.38
CA ARG A 861 -22.95 4.04 42.81
C ARG A 861 -23.65 5.41 42.75
N GLU A 862 -22.98 6.48 43.18
CA GLU A 862 -23.50 7.85 43.09
C GLU A 862 -23.79 8.25 41.64
N VAL A 863 -22.81 8.06 40.75
CA VAL A 863 -22.92 8.42 39.32
C VAL A 863 -23.99 7.60 38.61
N VAL A 864 -24.08 6.30 38.89
CA VAL A 864 -25.13 5.42 38.34
C VAL A 864 -26.53 5.88 38.76
N ALA A 865 -26.69 6.32 40.02
CA ALA A 865 -27.97 6.84 40.50
C ALA A 865 -28.37 8.15 39.81
N GLU A 866 -27.41 9.07 39.64
CA GLU A 866 -27.63 10.34 38.92
C GLU A 866 -27.95 10.10 37.44
N LEU A 867 -27.24 9.18 36.79
CA LEU A 867 -27.50 8.78 35.40
C LEU A 867 -28.87 8.10 35.24
N ALA A 868 -29.27 7.26 36.19
CA ALA A 868 -30.60 6.64 36.19
C ALA A 868 -31.71 7.71 36.32
N ALA A 869 -31.51 8.72 37.16
CA ALA A 869 -32.43 9.86 37.27
C ALA A 869 -32.46 10.69 35.98
N ALA A 870 -31.30 10.96 35.36
CA ALA A 870 -31.22 11.70 34.11
C ALA A 870 -31.90 10.95 32.95
N ARG A 871 -31.75 9.62 32.88
CA ARG A 871 -32.43 8.75 31.90
C ARG A 871 -33.95 8.94 31.94
N ALA A 872 -34.54 9.13 33.12
CA ALA A 872 -35.99 9.36 33.27
C ALA A 872 -36.44 10.72 32.69
N THR A 873 -35.52 11.66 32.45
CA THR A 873 -35.82 12.99 31.87
C THR A 873 -35.60 13.07 30.36
N LEU A 874 -35.20 11.97 29.71
CA LEU A 874 -34.96 11.93 28.27
C LEU A 874 -36.29 11.78 27.51
N PRO A 875 -36.41 12.38 26.30
CA PRO A 875 -37.58 12.18 25.45
C PRO A 875 -37.81 10.69 25.13
N ALA A 876 -39.08 10.31 24.91
CA ALA A 876 -39.43 8.97 24.47
C ALA A 876 -38.77 8.65 23.13
N GLY A 877 -38.06 7.52 23.04
CA GLY A 877 -37.33 7.11 21.84
C GLY A 877 -35.99 7.80 21.63
N PHE A 878 -35.47 8.54 22.63
CA PHE A 878 -34.11 9.08 22.58
C PHE A 878 -33.08 7.98 22.39
N ALA A 879 -32.25 8.10 21.35
CA ALA A 879 -31.17 7.18 21.04
C ALA A 879 -29.97 7.99 20.54
N LEU A 880 -28.79 7.62 21.02
CA LEU A 880 -27.53 8.21 20.57
C LEU A 880 -27.11 7.59 19.24
N LYS A 881 -26.48 8.41 18.39
CA LYS A 881 -25.94 8.00 17.09
C LYS A 881 -24.42 8.22 17.07
N PRO A 882 -23.60 7.20 17.35
CA PRO A 882 -22.16 7.31 17.22
C PRO A 882 -21.76 7.79 15.81
N ASN A 883 -20.75 8.66 15.70
CA ASN A 883 -20.17 9.10 14.44
C ASN A 883 -19.02 8.15 14.09
N GLU A 884 -19.29 7.18 13.23
CA GLU A 884 -18.25 6.32 12.67
C GLU A 884 -17.38 7.13 11.71
N PHE A 885 -16.06 7.14 11.94
CA PHE A 885 -15.15 7.98 11.17
C PHE A 885 -15.15 7.62 9.67
N GLU A 886 -15.78 8.48 8.89
CA GLU A 886 -15.72 8.50 7.43
C GLU A 886 -14.95 9.74 6.95
N LYS A 887 -13.87 9.53 6.19
CA LYS A 887 -12.96 10.57 5.70
C LYS A 887 -13.33 11.06 4.30
N ASP A 888 -13.97 10.23 3.50
CA ASP A 888 -14.25 10.47 2.09
C ASP A 888 -15.63 11.11 1.85
N ASP A 889 -16.39 11.40 2.91
CA ASP A 889 -17.62 12.20 2.88
C ASP A 889 -17.38 13.61 3.46
N ASP A 890 -17.27 14.59 2.58
CA ASP A 890 -17.03 15.98 2.96
C ASP A 890 -18.26 16.68 3.59
N ALA A 891 -19.45 16.06 3.50
CA ALA A 891 -20.69 16.60 4.04
C ALA A 891 -20.86 16.33 5.55
N ASN A 892 -20.17 15.31 6.09
CA ASN A 892 -20.37 14.79 7.45
C ASN A 892 -19.65 15.57 8.57
N PHE A 893 -18.85 16.59 8.24
CA PHE A 893 -18.08 17.42 9.19
C PHE A 893 -16.92 16.72 9.93
N HIS A 894 -16.62 15.45 9.66
CA HIS A 894 -15.54 14.72 10.34
C HIS A 894 -14.17 15.37 10.09
N MET A 895 -13.83 15.55 8.81
CA MET A 895 -12.58 16.18 8.43
C MET A 895 -12.53 17.67 8.79
N ASP A 896 -13.68 18.37 8.83
CA ASP A 896 -13.75 19.76 9.27
C ASP A 896 -13.32 19.89 10.75
N PHE A 897 -13.74 18.96 11.61
CA PHE A 897 -13.29 18.90 13.00
C PHE A 897 -11.80 18.53 13.11
N ILE A 898 -11.39 17.44 12.46
CA ILE A 898 -10.02 16.91 12.60
C ILE A 898 -8.98 17.90 12.06
N SER A 899 -9.20 18.49 10.88
CA SER A 899 -8.26 19.46 10.30
C SER A 899 -8.18 20.73 11.15
N ALA A 900 -9.33 21.24 11.60
CA ALA A 900 -9.36 22.45 12.42
C ALA A 900 -8.69 22.23 13.78
N PHE A 901 -8.99 21.12 14.46
CA PHE A 901 -8.34 20.76 15.73
C PHE A 901 -6.83 20.63 15.56
N GLY A 902 -6.38 19.87 14.55
CA GLY A 902 -4.96 19.65 14.28
C GLY A 902 -4.21 20.96 14.03
N ASN A 903 -4.75 21.85 13.20
CA ASN A 903 -4.14 23.14 12.90
C ASN A 903 -4.19 24.12 14.07
N LEU A 904 -5.27 24.15 14.87
CA LEU A 904 -5.32 24.99 16.08
C LEU A 904 -4.26 24.56 17.10
N ARG A 905 -4.08 23.25 17.26
CA ARG A 905 -3.00 22.71 18.06
C ARG A 905 -1.64 23.02 17.45
N ALA A 906 -1.47 22.91 16.13
CA ALA A 906 -0.24 23.32 15.46
C ALA A 906 0.10 24.78 15.77
N ARG A 907 -0.89 25.67 15.70
CA ARG A 907 -0.78 27.08 16.06
C ARG A 907 -0.38 27.31 17.52
N ASN A 908 -0.88 26.53 18.48
CA ASN A 908 -0.42 26.59 19.87
C ASN A 908 1.10 26.42 19.98
N TYR A 909 1.69 25.50 19.22
CA TYR A 909 3.11 25.13 19.30
C TYR A 909 3.97 25.77 18.20
N GLY A 910 3.42 26.70 17.42
CA GLY A 910 4.11 27.35 16.30
C GLY A 910 4.48 26.40 15.15
N ILE A 911 3.75 25.28 15.00
CA ILE A 911 3.92 24.30 13.91
C ILE A 911 3.20 24.81 12.66
N GLU A 912 3.76 24.53 11.49
CA GLU A 912 3.15 24.90 10.21
C GLU A 912 1.76 24.25 10.04
N GLU A 913 0.78 25.07 9.70
CA GLU A 913 -0.60 24.65 9.42
C GLU A 913 -0.70 24.09 8.00
N ILE A 914 -1.57 23.11 7.80
CA ILE A 914 -1.80 22.49 6.49
C ILE A 914 -3.25 22.67 6.04
N ASP A 915 -3.50 22.57 4.73
CA ASP A 915 -4.88 22.61 4.24
C ASP A 915 -5.69 21.35 4.62
N LYS A 916 -7.02 21.43 4.52
CA LYS A 916 -7.93 20.32 4.87
C LYS A 916 -7.64 19.05 4.05
N PHE A 917 -7.23 19.19 2.79
CA PHE A 917 -6.94 18.05 1.93
C PHE A 917 -5.67 17.33 2.38
N ALA A 918 -4.59 18.06 2.68
CA ALA A 918 -3.37 17.52 3.27
C ALA A 918 -3.65 16.86 4.63
N ALA A 919 -4.53 17.45 5.46
CA ALA A 919 -4.98 16.84 6.70
C ALA A 919 -5.77 15.53 6.46
N LYS A 920 -6.64 15.48 5.44
CA LYS A 920 -7.38 14.27 5.02
C LYS A 920 -6.42 13.16 4.60
N LEU A 921 -5.37 13.47 3.84
CA LEU A 921 -4.33 12.50 3.46
C LEU A 921 -3.62 11.88 4.68
N LYS A 922 -3.18 12.73 5.62
CA LYS A 922 -2.45 12.30 6.82
C LYS A 922 -3.36 11.60 7.84
N ALA A 923 -4.43 12.26 8.30
CA ALA A 923 -5.31 11.74 9.35
C ALA A 923 -6.16 10.55 8.87
N GLY A 924 -6.55 10.53 7.59
CA GLY A 924 -7.28 9.43 6.99
C GLY A 924 -6.41 8.20 6.68
N ARG A 925 -5.10 8.26 6.96
CA ARG A 925 -4.10 7.23 6.59
C ARG A 925 -4.27 6.77 5.16
N ILE A 926 -4.46 7.73 4.26
CA ILE A 926 -4.76 7.46 2.87
C ILE A 926 -3.55 6.80 2.22
N ILE A 927 -3.69 5.52 1.84
CA ILE A 927 -2.67 4.80 1.08
C ILE A 927 -2.64 5.38 -0.34
N PRO A 928 -1.52 6.00 -0.77
CA PRO A 928 -1.37 6.50 -2.13
C PRO A 928 -1.47 5.35 -3.14
N ALA A 929 -2.20 5.56 -4.24
CA ALA A 929 -2.44 4.50 -5.22
C ALA A 929 -2.78 5.04 -6.60
N ILE A 930 -2.24 4.38 -7.64
CA ILE A 930 -2.39 4.74 -9.06
C ILE A 930 -2.61 3.48 -9.91
N ALA A 931 -3.33 3.62 -11.02
CA ALA A 931 -3.66 2.50 -11.92
C ALA A 931 -2.42 1.88 -12.58
N THR A 932 -1.40 2.69 -12.90
CA THR A 932 -0.16 2.28 -13.57
C THR A 932 0.61 1.22 -12.80
N THR A 933 0.92 1.47 -11.52
CA THR A 933 1.60 0.50 -10.65
C THR A 933 0.76 -0.75 -10.43
N THR A 934 -0.56 -0.59 -10.30
CA THR A 934 -1.50 -1.71 -10.08
C THR A 934 -1.52 -2.66 -11.27
N ALA A 935 -1.59 -2.13 -12.50
CA ALA A 935 -1.51 -2.91 -13.73
C ALA A 935 -0.16 -3.64 -13.87
N MET A 936 0.93 -2.96 -13.50
CA MET A 936 2.25 -3.59 -13.55
C MET A 936 2.37 -4.77 -12.58
N ALA A 937 1.98 -4.57 -11.32
CA ALA A 937 2.07 -5.61 -10.29
C ALA A 937 1.26 -6.86 -10.65
N THR A 938 0.04 -6.67 -11.15
CA THR A 938 -0.89 -7.76 -11.52
C THR A 938 -0.40 -8.54 -12.74
N GLY A 939 0.17 -7.86 -13.74
CA GLY A 939 0.82 -8.51 -14.87
C GLY A 939 2.00 -9.40 -14.43
N PHE A 940 2.85 -8.95 -13.50
CA PHE A 940 3.95 -9.77 -12.97
C PHE A 940 3.45 -11.02 -12.22
N VAL A 941 2.41 -10.88 -11.40
CA VAL A 941 1.77 -12.03 -10.74
C VAL A 941 1.22 -13.02 -11.77
N CYS A 942 0.60 -12.54 -12.85
CA CYS A 942 0.08 -13.41 -13.91
C CYS A 942 1.19 -14.15 -14.69
N LEU A 943 2.39 -13.57 -14.81
CA LEU A 943 3.55 -14.29 -15.34
C LEU A 943 3.98 -15.44 -14.41
N GLU A 944 3.94 -15.24 -13.09
CA GLU A 944 4.23 -16.31 -12.13
C GLU A 944 3.13 -17.38 -12.12
N LEU A 945 1.87 -17.01 -12.40
CA LEU A 945 0.81 -17.97 -12.64
C LEU A 945 1.12 -18.86 -13.85
N TYR A 946 1.59 -18.28 -14.96
CA TYR A 946 2.04 -19.09 -16.10
C TYR A 946 3.15 -20.07 -15.70
N LYS A 947 4.15 -19.62 -14.93
CA LYS A 947 5.24 -20.46 -14.44
C LYS A 947 4.76 -21.57 -13.51
N HIS A 948 3.76 -21.29 -12.67
CA HIS A 948 3.18 -22.30 -11.80
C HIS A 948 2.53 -23.43 -12.60
N LEU A 949 1.68 -23.09 -13.58
CA LEU A 949 1.02 -24.09 -14.43
C LEU A 949 1.99 -24.84 -15.33
N ALA A 950 3.02 -24.15 -15.85
CA ALA A 950 4.06 -24.78 -16.64
C ALA A 950 5.05 -25.63 -15.80
N GLY A 951 4.81 -25.78 -14.48
CA GLY A 951 5.61 -26.62 -13.60
C GLY A 951 7.07 -26.18 -13.50
N ARG A 952 7.35 -24.88 -13.61
CA ARG A 952 8.73 -24.35 -13.65
C ARG A 952 9.46 -24.60 -12.30
N PRO A 953 10.80 -24.70 -12.26
CA PRO A 953 11.56 -24.85 -11.01
C PRO A 953 11.64 -23.54 -10.21
N LEU A 954 12.07 -23.60 -8.94
CA LEU A 954 12.19 -22.41 -8.07
C LEU A 954 13.10 -21.33 -8.69
N THR A 955 14.21 -21.77 -9.30
CA THR A 955 15.19 -20.93 -9.99
C THR A 955 14.63 -20.14 -11.18
N ALA A 956 13.43 -20.45 -11.66
CA ALA A 956 12.73 -19.73 -12.74
C ALA A 956 11.71 -18.68 -12.21
N ARG A 957 11.40 -18.70 -10.92
CA ARG A 957 10.42 -17.82 -10.28
C ARG A 957 11.06 -16.55 -9.74
N ARG A 958 10.31 -15.46 -9.71
CA ARG A 958 10.80 -14.17 -9.23
C ARG A 958 9.77 -13.49 -8.32
N ASN A 959 10.17 -13.17 -7.09
CA ASN A 959 9.55 -12.10 -6.33
C ASN A 959 9.97 -10.76 -6.97
N LEU A 960 9.05 -9.80 -7.01
CA LEU A 960 9.31 -8.46 -7.53
C LEU A 960 9.32 -7.45 -6.40
N PHE A 961 10.25 -6.51 -6.47
CA PHE A 961 10.16 -5.20 -5.84
C PHE A 961 10.38 -4.15 -6.92
N ALA A 962 9.44 -3.23 -7.08
CA ALA A 962 9.50 -2.24 -8.14
C ALA A 962 9.18 -0.84 -7.64
N ASN A 963 9.76 0.16 -8.32
CA ASN A 963 9.38 1.56 -8.15
C ASN A 963 9.40 2.30 -9.50
N LEU A 964 8.21 2.66 -9.99
CA LEU A 964 8.05 3.41 -11.22
C LEU A 964 8.56 4.86 -11.15
N ALA A 965 8.86 5.39 -9.96
CA ALA A 965 9.38 6.76 -9.81
C ALA A 965 10.85 6.92 -10.23
N LEU A 966 11.63 5.84 -10.14
CA LEU A 966 13.09 5.86 -10.26
C LEU A 966 13.55 5.71 -11.71
N PRO A 967 14.83 6.03 -12.03
CA PRO A 967 15.37 5.90 -13.38
C PRO A 967 15.22 4.47 -13.92
N GLY A 968 14.72 4.34 -15.16
CA GLY A 968 14.68 3.07 -15.88
C GLY A 968 13.91 1.98 -15.13
N PRO A 969 12.57 2.12 -15.00
CA PRO A 969 11.77 1.72 -13.83
C PRO A 969 12.48 0.69 -12.94
N LEU A 970 12.79 1.03 -11.69
CA LEU A 970 13.53 0.11 -10.83
C LEU A 970 12.74 -1.20 -10.70
N LEU A 971 13.31 -2.30 -11.19
CA LEU A 971 12.79 -3.66 -11.02
C LEU A 971 13.89 -4.51 -10.36
N MET A 972 13.67 -4.88 -9.11
CA MET A 972 14.48 -5.87 -8.40
C MET A 972 13.72 -7.19 -8.41
N LEU A 973 14.29 -8.19 -9.07
CA LEU A 973 13.76 -9.53 -9.14
C LEU A 973 14.62 -10.45 -8.29
N SER A 974 14.03 -11.13 -7.31
CA SER A 974 14.73 -12.10 -6.46
C SER A 974 14.09 -13.48 -6.56
N GLU A 975 14.90 -14.53 -6.49
CA GLU A 975 14.36 -15.89 -6.34
C GLU A 975 13.58 -15.98 -5.02
N PRO A 976 12.37 -16.57 -4.99
CA PRO A 976 11.65 -16.79 -3.74
C PRO A 976 12.46 -17.70 -2.80
N MET A 977 12.45 -17.38 -1.51
CA MET A 977 13.18 -18.19 -0.54
C MET A 977 12.55 -19.59 -0.41
N PRO A 978 13.37 -20.65 -0.43
CA PRO A 978 12.86 -22.01 -0.26
C PRO A 978 12.29 -22.19 1.16
N CYS A 979 11.30 -23.08 1.31
CA CYS A 979 10.78 -23.39 2.63
C CYS A 979 11.87 -24.00 3.53
N PRO A 980 12.12 -23.47 4.74
CA PRO A 980 13.09 -24.06 5.67
C PRO A 980 12.71 -25.49 6.06
N LYS A 981 13.68 -26.40 6.00
CA LYS A 981 13.54 -27.77 6.50
C LYS A 981 13.96 -27.84 7.96
N ILE A 982 13.10 -28.38 8.80
CA ILE A 982 13.34 -28.62 10.22
C ILE A 982 14.06 -29.96 10.34
N LYS A 983 15.25 -29.95 10.95
CA LYS A 983 16.12 -31.13 11.11
C LYS A 983 16.43 -31.35 12.57
N SER A 984 16.66 -32.61 12.95
CA SER A 984 17.12 -32.96 14.28
C SER A 984 18.51 -32.37 14.55
N GLY A 985 18.76 -31.91 15.78
CA GLY A 985 20.05 -31.37 16.17
C GLY A 985 20.03 -30.68 17.55
N ALA A 986 21.19 -30.17 17.95
CA ALA A 986 21.34 -29.43 19.20
C ALA A 986 20.70 -28.04 19.10
N ARG A 987 19.81 -27.72 20.04
CA ARG A 987 19.25 -26.38 20.26
C ARG A 987 19.74 -25.85 21.60
N PHE A 988 20.22 -24.61 21.64
CA PHE A 988 20.53 -23.96 22.90
C PHE A 988 19.23 -23.65 23.67
N ASP A 989 19.09 -24.22 24.86
CA ASP A 989 18.02 -23.91 25.79
C ASP A 989 18.44 -22.75 26.71
N PRO A 990 17.77 -21.58 26.64
CA PRO A 990 18.14 -20.42 27.46
C PRO A 990 17.86 -20.61 28.95
N ASP A 991 16.89 -21.46 29.30
CA ASP A 991 16.49 -21.70 30.69
C ASP A 991 17.43 -22.72 31.36
N MET A 992 17.92 -23.69 30.59
CA MET A 992 18.92 -24.68 31.05
C MET A 992 20.37 -24.26 30.79
N TYR A 993 20.61 -23.17 30.04
CA TYR A 993 21.95 -22.70 29.65
C TYR A 993 22.81 -23.80 29.01
N MET A 994 22.21 -24.72 28.26
CA MET A 994 22.90 -25.84 27.62
C MET A 994 22.22 -26.24 26.31
N ASP A 995 22.96 -26.97 25.48
CA ASP A 995 22.39 -27.58 24.28
C ASP A 995 21.55 -28.80 24.67
N VAL A 996 20.31 -28.83 24.20
CA VAL A 996 19.41 -29.98 24.28
C VAL A 996 19.25 -30.57 22.88
N ASP A 997 19.20 -31.90 22.79
CA ASP A 997 18.93 -32.59 21.53
C ASP A 997 17.43 -32.45 21.21
N GLU A 998 17.12 -31.78 20.10
CA GLU A 998 15.76 -31.62 19.57
C GLU A 998 15.60 -32.52 18.34
N VAL A 999 14.59 -33.38 18.33
CA VAL A 999 14.28 -34.30 17.23
C VAL A 999 13.17 -33.73 16.36
N ALA A 1000 13.42 -33.59 15.06
CA ALA A 1000 12.42 -33.17 14.10
C ALA A 1000 11.53 -34.35 13.69
N TYR A 1001 10.20 -34.19 13.75
CA TYR A 1001 9.27 -35.25 13.38
C TYR A 1001 8.15 -34.77 12.44
N PRO A 1002 8.04 -35.29 11.21
CA PRO A 1002 9.01 -36.15 10.52
C PRO A 1002 10.37 -35.45 10.29
N GLU A 1003 11.47 -36.20 10.17
CA GLU A 1003 12.78 -35.60 9.90
C GLU A 1003 12.75 -34.83 8.56
N GLY A 1004 13.21 -33.57 8.57
CA GLY A 1004 13.24 -32.71 7.39
C GLY A 1004 11.90 -32.08 7.01
N HIS A 1005 10.87 -32.19 7.87
CA HIS A 1005 9.57 -31.56 7.63
C HIS A 1005 9.66 -30.04 7.56
N THR A 1006 8.65 -29.43 6.96
CA THR A 1006 8.51 -27.99 6.73
C THR A 1006 7.20 -27.51 7.35
N LEU A 1007 6.95 -26.19 7.31
CA LEU A 1007 5.66 -25.61 7.74
C LEU A 1007 4.45 -26.15 6.95
N TRP A 1008 4.69 -26.74 5.77
CA TRP A 1008 3.65 -27.28 4.89
C TRP A 1008 3.24 -28.71 5.27
N ASP A 1009 4.12 -29.43 5.95
CA ASP A 1009 3.92 -30.83 6.30
C ASP A 1009 3.02 -30.97 7.53
N LYS A 1010 2.22 -32.03 7.52
CA LYS A 1010 1.23 -32.31 8.56
C LYS A 1010 1.26 -33.78 8.95
N VAL A 1011 1.10 -34.05 10.24
CA VAL A 1011 0.81 -35.40 10.73
C VAL A 1011 -0.71 -35.58 10.74
N ALA A 1012 -1.24 -36.23 9.72
CA ALA A 1012 -2.67 -36.49 9.60
C ALA A 1012 -3.10 -37.65 10.51
N VAL A 1013 -4.15 -37.44 11.29
CA VAL A 1013 -4.79 -38.46 12.13
C VAL A 1013 -6.13 -38.83 11.51
N PRO A 1014 -6.21 -39.91 10.71
CA PRO A 1014 -7.44 -40.32 10.07
C PRO A 1014 -8.44 -40.88 11.09
N ASN A 1015 -9.72 -40.86 10.72
CA ASN A 1015 -10.83 -41.40 11.52
C ASN A 1015 -10.95 -40.82 12.95
N ALA A 1016 -10.58 -39.55 13.12
CA ALA A 1016 -10.45 -38.92 14.43
C ALA A 1016 -11.79 -38.61 15.10
N SER A 1017 -12.92 -38.72 14.38
CA SER A 1017 -14.26 -38.46 14.96
C SER A 1017 -14.60 -39.41 16.12
N LYS A 1018 -14.08 -40.65 16.06
CA LYS A 1018 -14.30 -41.72 17.04
C LYS A 1018 -13.07 -42.00 17.90
N LEU A 1019 -11.96 -41.30 17.65
CA LEU A 1019 -10.71 -41.52 18.35
C LEU A 1019 -10.84 -41.02 19.79
N THR A 1020 -10.54 -41.89 20.76
CA THR A 1020 -10.50 -41.50 22.17
C THR A 1020 -9.18 -40.82 22.50
N LEU A 1021 -9.11 -40.07 23.61
CA LEU A 1021 -7.85 -39.50 24.08
C LEU A 1021 -6.77 -40.57 24.29
N GLY A 1022 -7.14 -41.72 24.86
CA GLY A 1022 -6.23 -42.86 25.02
C GLY A 1022 -5.78 -43.45 23.68
N GLY A 1023 -6.72 -43.60 22.73
CA GLY A 1023 -6.39 -44.04 21.37
C GLY A 1023 -5.43 -43.09 20.64
N PHE A 1024 -5.57 -41.78 20.84
CA PHE A 1024 -4.65 -40.78 20.30
C PHE A 1024 -3.24 -40.90 20.91
N VAL A 1025 -3.14 -41.06 22.23
CA VAL A 1025 -1.85 -41.27 22.91
C VAL A 1025 -1.18 -42.56 22.42
N ASP A 1026 -1.95 -43.65 22.32
CA ASP A 1026 -1.44 -44.94 21.87
C ASP A 1026 -1.02 -44.92 20.39
N LEU A 1027 -1.75 -44.20 19.54
CA LEU A 1027 -1.41 -44.00 18.13
C LEU A 1027 -0.01 -43.37 17.99
N PHE A 1028 0.22 -42.22 18.65
CA PHE A 1028 1.51 -41.53 18.57
C PHE A 1028 2.64 -42.35 19.18
N LYS A 1029 2.38 -43.06 20.29
CA LYS A 1029 3.38 -43.90 20.93
C LYS A 1029 3.75 -45.13 20.09
N SER A 1030 2.76 -45.81 19.52
CA SER A 1030 2.96 -47.09 18.82
C SER A 1030 3.39 -46.91 17.37
N GLU A 1031 2.75 -46.00 16.63
CA GLU A 1031 2.98 -45.81 15.20
C GLU A 1031 4.04 -44.73 14.93
N HIS A 1032 4.00 -43.62 15.67
CA HIS A 1032 4.92 -42.49 15.46
C HIS A 1032 6.18 -42.54 16.34
N LYS A 1033 6.23 -43.43 17.34
CA LYS A 1033 7.30 -43.53 18.35
C LYS A 1033 7.49 -42.24 19.15
N LEU A 1034 6.40 -41.52 19.37
CA LEU A 1034 6.36 -40.26 20.12
C LEU A 1034 5.55 -40.42 21.40
N VAL A 1035 6.08 -39.90 22.50
CA VAL A 1035 5.40 -39.83 23.80
C VAL A 1035 4.81 -38.45 23.96
N LEU A 1036 3.49 -38.36 24.11
CA LEU A 1036 2.80 -37.09 24.37
C LEU A 1036 3.20 -36.57 25.77
N GLN A 1037 3.86 -35.41 25.81
CA GLN A 1037 4.26 -34.72 27.04
C GLN A 1037 3.22 -33.70 27.47
N GLU A 1038 2.70 -32.94 26.51
CA GLU A 1038 1.66 -31.96 26.75
C GLU A 1038 0.75 -31.86 25.55
N LEU A 1039 -0.56 -31.82 25.80
CA LEU A 1039 -1.56 -31.46 24.82
C LEU A 1039 -2.31 -30.25 25.35
N MET A 1040 -2.07 -29.09 24.74
CA MET A 1040 -2.89 -27.92 24.97
C MET A 1040 -3.93 -27.77 23.86
N LEU A 1041 -5.14 -27.35 24.20
CA LEU A 1041 -6.18 -27.01 23.21
C LEU A 1041 -6.52 -25.53 23.35
N THR A 1042 -6.23 -24.77 22.30
CA THR A 1042 -6.41 -23.32 22.26
C THR A 1042 -7.58 -22.97 21.33
N VAL A 1043 -8.45 -22.04 21.74
CA VAL A 1043 -9.57 -21.56 20.90
C VAL A 1043 -9.28 -20.16 20.39
N GLY A 1044 -9.10 -20.03 19.08
CA GLY A 1044 -8.96 -18.72 18.44
C GLY A 1044 -7.64 -18.02 18.75
N ASP A 1045 -7.61 -16.71 18.50
CA ASP A 1045 -6.41 -15.86 18.43
C ASP A 1045 -5.97 -15.22 19.75
N LYS A 1046 -6.53 -15.62 20.90
CA LYS A 1046 -6.19 -15.04 22.20
C LYS A 1046 -6.05 -16.07 23.33
N SER A 1047 -4.82 -16.12 23.88
CA SER A 1047 -4.39 -16.24 25.30
C SER A 1047 -5.26 -16.88 26.40
N GLN A 1048 -6.25 -17.70 26.09
CA GLN A 1048 -6.86 -18.60 27.06
C GLN A 1048 -6.45 -20.03 26.70
N MET A 1049 -5.51 -20.59 27.48
CA MET A 1049 -5.35 -22.05 27.54
C MET A 1049 -6.67 -22.61 28.08
N ILE A 1050 -7.39 -23.37 27.27
CA ILE A 1050 -8.72 -23.85 27.66
C ILE A 1050 -8.64 -25.30 28.16
N TYR A 1051 -7.70 -26.09 27.64
CA TYR A 1051 -7.33 -27.42 28.14
C TYR A 1051 -5.82 -27.56 28.14
N SER A 1052 -5.20 -28.09 29.20
CA SER A 1052 -3.86 -28.66 29.15
C SER A 1052 -3.86 -29.97 29.91
N VAL A 1053 -3.30 -31.00 29.27
CA VAL A 1053 -2.97 -32.27 29.93
C VAL A 1053 -1.47 -32.46 29.78
N THR A 1054 -0.76 -32.26 30.89
CA THR A 1054 0.67 -32.54 31.02
C THR A 1054 0.92 -34.03 31.27
N LEU A 1055 2.16 -34.50 31.11
CA LEU A 1055 2.56 -35.88 31.38
C LEU A 1055 2.20 -36.30 32.82
N ALA A 1056 2.30 -35.38 33.78
CA ALA A 1056 1.90 -35.62 35.17
C ALA A 1056 0.38 -35.79 35.34
N GLN A 1057 -0.42 -35.09 34.53
CA GLN A 1057 -1.88 -35.25 34.48
C GLN A 1057 -2.31 -36.45 33.62
N LEU A 1058 -1.55 -36.85 32.60
CA LEU A 1058 -1.71 -38.12 31.88
C LEU A 1058 -1.44 -39.32 32.80
N ALA A 1059 -0.47 -39.20 33.71
CA ALA A 1059 -0.21 -40.22 34.73
C ALA A 1059 -1.27 -40.25 35.85
N ALA A 1060 -2.06 -39.17 36.01
CA ALA A 1060 -3.06 -39.00 37.08
C ALA A 1060 -4.52 -38.91 36.56
N THR A 1061 -4.76 -39.03 35.26
CA THR A 1061 -6.11 -38.91 34.67
C THR A 1061 -6.91 -40.15 35.05
N SER A 1062 -8.10 -39.97 35.64
CA SER A 1062 -9.01 -41.11 35.86
C SER A 1062 -9.22 -41.83 34.53
N GLU A 1063 -9.11 -43.16 34.48
CA GLU A 1063 -9.32 -44.01 33.28
C GLU A 1063 -10.53 -43.56 32.42
N ALA A 1064 -11.55 -42.97 33.07
CA ALA A 1064 -12.68 -42.30 32.45
C ALA A 1064 -12.33 -41.33 31.32
N ASN A 1065 -11.33 -40.44 31.46
CA ASN A 1065 -11.01 -39.44 30.43
C ASN A 1065 -10.27 -40.01 29.21
N LEU A 1066 -9.45 -41.06 29.40
CA LEU A 1066 -8.77 -41.74 28.29
C LEU A 1066 -9.75 -42.50 27.39
N ALA A 1067 -10.89 -42.94 27.95
CA ALA A 1067 -11.96 -43.61 27.21
C ALA A 1067 -12.90 -42.64 26.47
N ARG A 1068 -12.78 -41.32 26.68
CA ARG A 1068 -13.66 -40.32 26.05
C ARG A 1068 -13.23 -39.97 24.62
N PRO A 1069 -14.17 -39.72 23.71
CA PRO A 1069 -13.87 -39.19 22.38
C PRO A 1069 -13.12 -37.86 22.45
N LEU A 1070 -12.04 -37.73 21.67
CA LEU A 1070 -11.23 -36.51 21.60
C LEU A 1070 -12.06 -35.30 21.13
N VAL A 1071 -12.99 -35.52 20.21
CA VAL A 1071 -13.92 -34.51 19.69
C VAL A 1071 -14.89 -33.98 20.76
N GLU A 1072 -15.38 -34.86 21.64
CA GLU A 1072 -16.25 -34.48 22.75
C GLU A 1072 -15.50 -33.63 23.77
N LEU A 1073 -14.28 -34.05 24.11
CA LEU A 1073 -13.38 -33.29 24.98
C LEU A 1073 -13.09 -31.90 24.41
N ILE A 1074 -12.74 -31.81 23.12
CA ILE A 1074 -12.56 -30.53 22.42
C ILE A 1074 -13.86 -29.69 22.54
N GLY A 1075 -15.02 -30.26 22.20
CA GLY A 1075 -16.28 -29.52 22.22
C GLY A 1075 -16.67 -28.95 23.59
N GLU A 1076 -16.49 -29.74 24.66
CA GLU A 1076 -16.73 -29.31 26.04
C GLU A 1076 -15.77 -28.21 26.46
N THR A 1077 -14.47 -28.43 26.22
CA THR A 1077 -13.46 -27.51 26.69
C THR A 1077 -13.55 -26.18 25.94
N THR A 1078 -13.69 -26.22 24.62
CA THR A 1078 -13.83 -25.02 23.78
C THR A 1078 -15.19 -24.33 23.91
N LYS A 1079 -16.16 -24.95 24.61
CA LYS A 1079 -17.58 -24.56 24.68
C LYS A 1079 -18.23 -24.40 23.30
N LYS A 1080 -17.64 -25.00 22.27
CA LYS A 1080 -18.11 -25.00 20.89
C LYS A 1080 -18.01 -26.43 20.35
N PRO A 1081 -19.12 -27.18 20.28
CA PRO A 1081 -19.07 -28.54 19.75
C PRO A 1081 -18.57 -28.52 18.31
N LEU A 1082 -17.63 -29.42 17.99
CA LEU A 1082 -17.28 -29.68 16.60
C LEU A 1082 -18.49 -30.25 15.88
N THR A 1083 -18.73 -29.78 14.66
CA THR A 1083 -19.91 -30.15 13.88
C THR A 1083 -19.50 -30.96 12.65
N PRO A 1084 -20.43 -31.66 11.99
CA PRO A 1084 -20.17 -32.31 10.70
C PRO A 1084 -19.60 -31.39 9.61
N ALA A 1085 -19.70 -30.06 9.76
CA ALA A 1085 -19.07 -29.10 8.85
C ALA A 1085 -17.54 -28.98 9.05
N THR A 1086 -17.00 -29.48 10.17
CA THR A 1086 -15.57 -29.49 10.49
C THR A 1086 -14.97 -30.82 10.04
N ALA A 1087 -14.35 -30.86 8.85
CA ALA A 1087 -13.71 -32.07 8.35
C ALA A 1087 -12.24 -32.21 8.81
N PHE A 1088 -11.55 -31.10 9.06
CA PHE A 1088 -10.20 -31.08 9.59
C PHE A 1088 -10.11 -30.18 10.82
N TYR A 1089 -9.42 -30.64 11.86
CA TYR A 1089 -9.18 -29.86 13.07
C TYR A 1089 -7.67 -29.86 13.40
N PRO A 1090 -6.96 -28.72 13.22
CA PRO A 1090 -5.58 -28.60 13.64
C PRO A 1090 -5.50 -28.65 15.17
N LEU A 1091 -4.55 -29.42 15.69
CA LEU A 1091 -4.17 -29.36 17.09
C LEU A 1091 -3.01 -28.37 17.23
N THR A 1092 -3.16 -27.41 18.14
CA THR A 1092 -2.13 -26.42 18.46
C THR A 1092 -1.38 -26.86 19.71
N ASP A 1093 -0.14 -26.37 19.90
CA ASP A 1093 0.56 -26.46 21.19
C ASP A 1093 0.69 -27.89 21.76
N ILE A 1094 1.02 -28.85 20.89
CA ILE A 1094 1.33 -30.24 21.28
C ILE A 1094 2.82 -30.38 21.50
N VAL A 1095 3.19 -30.89 22.67
CA VAL A 1095 4.58 -31.21 23.02
C VAL A 1095 4.73 -32.73 23.04
N PHE A 1096 5.64 -33.22 22.20
CA PHE A 1096 6.05 -34.62 22.17
C PHE A 1096 7.49 -34.76 22.68
N ALA A 1097 7.82 -35.93 23.19
CA ALA A 1097 9.18 -36.39 23.34
C ALA A 1097 9.39 -37.70 22.58
N THR A 1098 10.65 -38.06 22.30
CA THR A 1098 11.00 -39.41 21.85
C THR A 1098 10.74 -40.43 22.97
N ILE A 1099 10.80 -41.72 22.65
CA ILE A 1099 10.73 -42.79 23.67
C ILE A 1099 11.91 -42.67 24.65
N ASP A 1100 13.03 -42.12 24.20
CA ASP A 1100 14.26 -41.95 25.00
C ASP A 1100 14.26 -40.64 25.80
N GLY A 1101 13.29 -39.75 25.58
CA GLY A 1101 13.04 -38.55 26.39
C GLY A 1101 13.53 -37.23 25.77
N ASP A 1102 13.95 -37.23 24.51
CA ASP A 1102 14.38 -36.01 23.80
C ASP A 1102 13.18 -35.19 23.33
N ASP A 1103 13.31 -33.86 23.34
CA ASP A 1103 12.24 -32.96 22.89
C ASP A 1103 11.98 -33.10 21.39
N VAL A 1104 10.71 -33.07 20.99
CA VAL A 1104 10.32 -33.26 19.59
C VAL A 1104 9.69 -32.01 19.02
N LYS A 1105 10.31 -31.50 17.96
CA LYS A 1105 9.70 -30.50 17.09
C LYS A 1105 8.87 -31.21 16.04
N CYS A 1106 7.57 -31.32 16.32
CA CYS A 1106 6.63 -32.03 15.47
C CYS A 1106 6.02 -31.12 14.40
N ALA A 1107 5.81 -31.65 13.19
CA ALA A 1107 4.96 -31.04 12.19
C ALA A 1107 3.53 -30.89 12.74
N SER A 1108 2.75 -29.97 12.17
CA SER A 1108 1.38 -29.70 12.65
C SER A 1108 0.52 -30.97 12.62
N VAL A 1109 -0.05 -31.37 13.76
CA VAL A 1109 -0.95 -32.53 13.83
C VAL A 1109 -2.36 -32.09 13.45
N VAL A 1110 -3.00 -32.82 12.54
CA VAL A 1110 -4.34 -32.50 12.05
C VAL A 1110 -5.25 -33.71 12.19
N LEU A 1111 -6.33 -33.55 12.96
CA LEU A 1111 -7.40 -34.53 13.06
C LEU A 1111 -8.25 -34.49 11.79
N GLN A 1112 -8.44 -35.63 11.14
CA GLN A 1112 -9.38 -35.79 10.03
C GLN A 1112 -10.66 -36.41 10.56
N LEU A 1113 -11.73 -35.64 10.58
CA LEU A 1113 -13.02 -36.00 11.18
C LEU A 1113 -13.94 -36.60 10.11
N ASP A 1114 -14.13 -37.91 10.21
CA ASP A 1114 -15.01 -38.76 9.42
C ASP A 1114 -16.39 -38.89 10.09
N TRP A 1115 -17.22 -37.85 9.96
CA TRP A 1115 -18.57 -37.83 10.53
C TRP A 1115 -19.51 -38.89 9.97
#